data_AF-A0A6L7TGV6-F1
#
_entry.id   AF-A0A6L7TGV6-F1
#
_cell.length_a   1.000
_cell.length_b   1.000
_cell.length_c   1.000
_cell.angle_alpha   90.00
_cell.angle_beta   90.00
_cell.angle_gamma   90.00
#
_symmetry.space_group_name_H-M   'P 1'
#
loop_
_entity.id
_entity.type
_entity.pdbx_description
1 polymer ?
#
loop_
_entity_poly.entity_id
_entity_poly.type
_entity_poly.pdbx_seq_one_letter_code
_entity_poly.pdbx_strand_id
1 'polypeptide(L)'
;MLTKTFQSVFGSRNSRELKRMEGIVSQINAWTDRVADLTDEQMQSKTAEFKQRYSDGETLEQLLPEAFALVREAADRKNDTRHYDVQLLGGIALHEGKIAEMRTGEGKTQVATLAAFLNALSGQGVHIVTVNDYLARRDAEWMGPVYQALGMSVGVIQSRQDQEAKRIAYLQDITYGTNNEFGFDYLRDNMAFRSQDRYQRGLNYAIVDEVDSILIDEARTPLIISGPADDNTELYKQINKIAPRLEQQEYVESNLPAVLGGERPEDTGDFFIEPKNRTVEMTERGHNRVEEFLKKAGLLDENDSLYSSSNLQLLHHVTVALKAHFLFKRDVEYMVKDREVIIIDEHTGRAMPGRRWSEGIHQAVEAKEGVPIRHETQTLASTTFQNYFRLYSTLAGMTGTADTEAFEFNQIYGLEVVVLPTHMPMIREDRNDLIYLSMDEKYDAIVEDINECTEQHRPVLVGTTSIDSSERLSKELRKRQIEHNVLNAKQHEREAEIVAQAGKPGKVTIATNMAGRGTDIVLGGSFMAEVAKLGDEPNETEVQKIMSEWQPRHDQVVAAGGLHIIGTERHESRRIDNQLRGRSGRQGDPGSSRFYLSMEDDLMKRFASERWNNMIQSLGLERGEAIQHKMVNNAIERAQRRVESQHFDIRKNLLEFDDVANDQRQVIYAQRNELMEFEEISATIEQMRTEVVEDTVSEHIPPNSVPDEWDLTGLENVLRAEFGNPQPVQEWIANKEVDNIEQIQERILQDFIAKYEEKRASWVERGIDANLVEKQITLSILDQKWKEHLHTMDHLRQGIHLRAYAQKQPKQEYKREAFHLFQTLLANIQHASVRILSRMDVGQEQARREEELQRRREEMKRMQFQHASNLDGESKGKPRPEAQKPFVREQPKVGRNDPCPCGSGKKYKQCHGRVTETRSEVG
;
A
#
# COMPACT_ATOMS: atom_id res chain seq x y z
N MET A 1 22.51 -17.62 -32.07
CA MET A 1 23.42 -17.01 -33.07
C MET A 1 22.67 -16.07 -34.01
N LEU A 2 21.55 -16.48 -34.62
CA LEU A 2 20.71 -15.63 -35.50
C LEU A 2 20.27 -14.28 -34.89
N THR A 3 19.93 -14.25 -33.60
CA THR A 3 19.53 -13.03 -32.88
C THR A 3 20.66 -11.99 -32.75
N LYS A 4 21.91 -12.43 -32.55
CA LYS A 4 23.07 -11.53 -32.42
C LYS A 4 23.45 -10.89 -33.76
N THR A 5 23.34 -11.63 -34.87
CA THR A 5 23.60 -11.12 -36.23
C THR A 5 22.51 -10.15 -36.70
N PHE A 6 21.24 -10.38 -36.36
CA PHE A 6 20.18 -9.42 -36.64
C PHE A 6 20.34 -8.13 -35.81
N GLN A 7 20.69 -8.24 -34.52
CA GLN A 7 20.96 -7.07 -33.67
C GLN A 7 22.15 -6.23 -34.16
N SER A 8 23.21 -6.86 -34.69
CA SER A 8 24.39 -6.12 -35.18
C SER A 8 24.15 -5.37 -36.49
N VAL A 9 23.21 -5.81 -37.33
CA VAL A 9 22.91 -5.20 -38.64
C VAL A 9 21.78 -4.17 -38.56
N PHE A 10 20.78 -4.41 -37.71
CA PHE A 10 19.55 -3.63 -37.64
C PHE A 10 19.41 -2.78 -36.37
N GLY A 11 20.35 -2.91 -35.42
CA GLY A 11 20.23 -2.37 -34.07
C GLY A 11 19.23 -3.16 -33.20
N SER A 12 19.28 -2.94 -31.88
CA SER A 12 18.19 -3.35 -30.98
C SER A 12 17.01 -2.37 -31.11
N ARG A 13 15.81 -2.78 -30.65
CA ARG A 13 14.65 -1.87 -30.53
C ARG A 13 15.04 -0.59 -29.78
N ASN A 14 15.77 -0.73 -28.67
CA ASN A 14 16.26 0.39 -27.87
C ASN A 14 17.15 1.34 -28.69
N SER A 15 18.11 0.83 -29.47
CA SER A 15 18.99 1.69 -30.28
C SER A 15 18.26 2.49 -31.37
N ARG A 16 17.19 1.93 -31.94
CA ARG A 16 16.37 2.64 -32.94
C ARG A 16 15.58 3.76 -32.29
N GLU A 17 15.08 3.50 -31.09
CA GLU A 17 14.32 4.46 -30.31
C GLU A 17 15.19 5.64 -29.85
N LEU A 18 16.39 5.36 -29.34
CA LEU A 18 17.37 6.40 -29.01
C LEU A 18 17.69 7.29 -30.22
N LYS A 19 17.92 6.69 -31.39
CA LYS A 19 18.21 7.44 -32.62
C LYS A 19 17.07 8.36 -33.07
N ARG A 20 15.82 7.96 -32.83
CA ARG A 20 14.63 8.81 -33.09
C ARG A 20 14.64 10.01 -32.13
N MET A 21 14.84 9.75 -30.84
CA MET A 21 14.87 10.78 -29.80
C MET A 21 16.05 11.75 -29.97
N GLU A 22 17.22 11.27 -30.42
CA GLU A 22 18.39 12.12 -30.77
C GLU A 22 18.06 13.19 -31.82
N GLY A 23 17.16 12.87 -32.76
CA GLY A 23 16.64 13.85 -33.72
C GLY A 23 15.86 14.99 -33.06
N ILE A 24 15.11 14.69 -32.00
CA ILE A 24 14.38 15.69 -31.19
C ILE A 24 15.35 16.47 -30.30
N VAL A 25 16.34 15.80 -29.68
CA VAL A 25 17.41 16.47 -28.90
C VAL A 25 18.15 17.49 -29.75
N SER A 26 18.42 17.18 -31.02
CA SER A 26 19.04 18.12 -31.96
C SER A 26 18.17 19.37 -32.19
N GLN A 27 16.83 19.22 -32.21
CA GLN A 27 15.91 20.35 -32.33
C GLN A 27 15.87 21.18 -31.04
N ILE A 28 15.85 20.54 -29.87
CA ILE A 28 15.93 21.21 -28.55
C ILE A 28 17.23 22.04 -28.48
N ASN A 29 18.37 21.44 -28.86
CA ASN A 29 19.66 22.11 -28.86
C ASN A 29 19.67 23.34 -29.78
N ALA A 30 18.97 23.31 -30.91
CA ALA A 30 18.87 24.45 -31.83
C ALA A 30 18.07 25.64 -31.26
N TRP A 31 17.26 25.44 -30.22
CA TRP A 31 16.54 26.52 -29.53
C TRP A 31 17.36 27.22 -28.44
N THR A 32 18.49 26.62 -28.00
CA THR A 32 19.29 27.12 -26.86
C THR A 32 19.61 28.62 -26.98
N ASP A 33 20.17 29.06 -28.11
CA ASP A 33 20.58 30.45 -28.30
C ASP A 33 19.40 31.43 -28.21
N ARG A 34 18.22 31.02 -28.68
CA ARG A 34 17.01 31.86 -28.67
C ARG A 34 16.41 32.03 -27.28
N VAL A 35 16.55 31.01 -26.44
CA VAL A 35 16.03 31.01 -25.08
C VAL A 35 17.01 31.71 -24.14
N ALA A 36 18.33 31.58 -24.37
CA ALA A 36 19.36 32.25 -23.60
C ALA A 36 19.22 33.79 -23.59
N ASP A 37 18.75 34.37 -24.70
CA ASP A 37 18.52 35.83 -24.81
C ASP A 37 17.27 36.33 -24.05
N LEU A 38 16.41 35.44 -23.54
CA LEU A 38 15.18 35.83 -22.85
C LEU A 38 15.46 36.31 -21.42
N THR A 39 14.73 37.34 -20.99
CA THR A 39 14.68 37.73 -19.57
C THR A 39 13.77 36.79 -18.76
N ASP A 40 13.90 36.79 -17.44
CA ASP A 40 13.06 35.97 -16.55
C ASP A 40 11.55 36.26 -16.74
N GLU A 41 11.17 37.53 -16.91
CA GLU A 41 9.77 37.91 -17.21
C GLU A 41 9.29 37.38 -18.56
N GLN A 42 10.17 37.39 -19.58
CA GLN A 42 9.85 36.84 -20.90
C GLN A 42 9.71 35.31 -20.86
N MET A 43 10.57 34.62 -20.10
CA MET A 43 10.45 33.17 -19.90
C MET A 43 9.14 32.79 -19.20
N GLN A 44 8.71 33.54 -18.19
CA GLN A 44 7.41 33.31 -17.56
C GLN A 44 6.25 33.53 -18.55
N SER A 45 6.35 34.56 -19.40
CA SER A 45 5.31 34.85 -20.40
C SER A 45 5.15 33.75 -21.46
N LYS A 46 6.23 33.01 -21.75
CA LYS A 46 6.22 31.88 -22.70
C LYS A 46 5.28 30.75 -22.26
N THR A 47 5.11 30.55 -20.95
CA THR A 47 4.17 29.54 -20.46
C THR A 47 2.72 29.88 -20.83
N ALA A 48 2.32 31.15 -20.73
CA ALA A 48 1.00 31.58 -21.17
C ALA A 48 0.82 31.43 -22.68
N GLU A 49 1.86 31.75 -23.46
CA GLU A 49 1.89 31.51 -24.92
C GLU A 49 1.69 30.02 -25.27
N PHE A 50 2.40 29.12 -24.59
CA PHE A 50 2.27 27.68 -24.81
C PHE A 50 0.88 27.15 -24.42
N LYS A 51 0.33 27.58 -23.28
CA LYS A 51 -1.04 27.22 -22.88
C LYS A 51 -2.07 27.68 -23.92
N GLN A 52 -1.90 28.87 -24.49
CA GLN A 52 -2.76 29.38 -25.57
C GLN A 52 -2.60 28.55 -26.85
N ARG A 53 -1.37 28.30 -27.31
CA ARG A 53 -1.08 27.50 -28.51
C ARG A 53 -1.64 26.07 -28.41
N TYR A 54 -1.53 25.46 -27.23
CA TYR A 54 -2.13 24.16 -26.95
C TYR A 54 -3.67 24.22 -27.02
N SER A 55 -4.28 25.26 -26.45
CA SER A 55 -5.73 25.49 -26.53
C SER A 55 -6.21 25.77 -27.97
N ASP A 56 -5.36 26.36 -28.81
CA ASP A 56 -5.62 26.63 -30.23
C ASP A 56 -5.45 25.37 -31.11
N GLY A 57 -5.02 24.23 -30.53
CA GLY A 57 -4.96 22.93 -31.18
C GLY A 57 -3.56 22.41 -31.55
N GLU A 58 -2.49 23.11 -31.17
CA GLU A 58 -1.11 22.61 -31.29
C GLU A 58 -0.86 21.48 -30.29
N THR A 59 -0.19 20.39 -30.70
CA THR A 59 0.02 19.24 -29.81
C THR A 59 1.23 19.44 -28.88
N LEU A 60 1.27 18.71 -27.75
CA LEU A 60 2.41 18.79 -26.83
C LEU A 60 3.72 18.34 -27.50
N GLU A 61 3.68 17.40 -28.44
CA GLU A 61 4.85 16.95 -29.18
C GLU A 61 5.44 18.04 -30.08
N GLN A 62 4.59 18.94 -30.61
CA GLN A 62 5.03 20.08 -31.41
C GLN A 62 5.66 21.17 -30.54
N LEU A 63 5.13 21.37 -29.32
CA LEU A 63 5.66 22.31 -28.34
C LEU A 63 6.95 21.80 -27.66
N LEU A 64 7.16 20.49 -27.62
CA LEU A 64 8.24 19.85 -26.85
C LEU A 64 9.62 20.47 -27.08
N PRO A 65 10.12 20.70 -28.31
CA PRO A 65 11.47 21.22 -28.50
C PRO A 65 11.70 22.60 -27.87
N GLU A 66 10.72 23.50 -28.00
CA GLU A 66 10.78 24.86 -27.45
C GLU A 66 10.60 24.84 -25.92
N ALA A 67 9.64 24.05 -25.43
CA ALA A 67 9.36 23.90 -24.00
C ALA A 67 10.54 23.29 -23.23
N PHE A 68 11.19 22.25 -23.78
CA PHE A 68 12.35 21.61 -23.15
C PHE A 68 13.57 22.53 -23.13
N ALA A 69 13.78 23.32 -24.18
CA ALA A 69 14.84 24.33 -24.19
C ALA A 69 14.61 25.39 -23.12
N LEU A 70 13.35 25.83 -22.93
CA LEU A 70 12.96 26.78 -21.89
C LEU A 70 13.21 26.22 -20.47
N VAL A 71 12.80 24.98 -20.20
CA VAL A 71 13.03 24.34 -18.90
C VAL A 71 14.51 24.15 -18.62
N ARG A 72 15.29 23.76 -19.64
CA ARG A 72 16.74 23.60 -19.53
C ARG A 72 17.42 24.93 -19.14
N GLU A 73 17.04 26.03 -19.78
CA GLU A 73 17.57 27.36 -19.46
C GLU A 73 17.17 27.79 -18.03
N ALA A 74 15.91 27.57 -17.64
CA ALA A 74 15.45 27.89 -16.29
C ALA A 74 16.21 27.09 -15.22
N ALA A 75 16.49 25.80 -15.47
CA ALA A 75 17.29 24.97 -14.57
C ALA A 75 18.75 25.41 -14.47
N ASP A 76 19.34 25.85 -15.59
CA ASP A 76 20.70 26.41 -15.62
C ASP A 76 20.78 27.69 -14.77
N ARG A 77 19.82 28.61 -14.95
CA ARG A 77 19.81 29.89 -14.21
C ARG A 77 19.49 29.77 -12.73
N LYS A 78 18.58 28.87 -12.33
CA LYS A 78 18.09 28.80 -10.95
C LYS A 78 18.86 27.82 -10.09
N ASN A 79 19.32 26.72 -10.69
CA ASN A 79 19.96 25.63 -9.94
C ASN A 79 21.42 25.39 -10.33
N ASP A 80 21.98 26.16 -11.29
CA ASP A 80 23.33 25.96 -11.85
C ASP A 80 23.53 24.52 -12.38
N THR A 81 22.43 23.94 -12.88
CA THR A 81 22.39 22.58 -13.40
C THR A 81 21.78 22.59 -14.78
N ARG A 82 22.62 22.65 -15.81
CA ARG A 82 22.18 22.53 -17.20
C ARG A 82 21.89 21.07 -17.57
N HIS A 83 20.73 20.79 -18.17
CA HIS A 83 20.44 19.40 -18.58
C HIS A 83 21.41 18.90 -19.66
N TYR A 84 21.93 17.68 -19.47
CA TYR A 84 22.69 16.94 -20.47
C TYR A 84 21.79 16.36 -21.56
N ASP A 85 22.36 16.06 -22.72
CA ASP A 85 21.61 15.48 -23.84
C ASP A 85 20.98 14.13 -23.47
N VAL A 86 21.65 13.33 -22.63
CA VAL A 86 21.08 12.06 -22.11
C VAL A 86 19.89 12.29 -21.17
N GLN A 87 19.84 13.41 -20.47
CA GLN A 87 18.72 13.79 -19.63
C GLN A 87 17.54 14.30 -20.47
N LEU A 88 17.80 14.97 -21.61
CA LEU A 88 16.77 15.33 -22.58
C LEU A 88 16.11 14.08 -23.18
N LEU A 89 16.89 13.03 -23.49
CA LEU A 89 16.34 11.73 -23.91
C LEU A 89 15.41 11.14 -22.83
N GLY A 90 15.79 11.26 -21.56
CA GLY A 90 14.94 10.86 -20.43
C GLY A 90 13.65 11.65 -20.34
N GLY A 91 13.70 12.97 -20.51
CA GLY A 91 12.49 13.79 -20.54
C GLY A 91 11.53 13.41 -21.66
N ILE A 92 12.07 13.09 -22.85
CA ILE A 92 11.27 12.64 -24.00
C ILE A 92 10.62 11.28 -23.69
N ALA A 93 11.39 10.32 -23.16
CA ALA A 93 10.86 9.02 -22.77
C ALA A 93 9.74 9.13 -21.72
N LEU A 94 9.91 10.00 -20.73
CA LEU A 94 8.88 10.26 -19.72
C LEU A 94 7.61 10.84 -20.35
N HIS A 95 7.73 11.87 -21.21
CA HIS A 95 6.58 12.48 -21.86
C HIS A 95 5.79 11.47 -22.70
N GLU A 96 6.48 10.56 -23.39
CA GLU A 96 5.86 9.50 -24.20
C GLU A 96 5.23 8.35 -23.39
N GLY A 97 5.13 8.48 -22.05
CA GLY A 97 4.52 7.45 -21.20
C GLY A 97 5.37 6.19 -21.06
N LYS A 98 6.70 6.33 -21.05
CA LYS A 98 7.66 5.22 -20.92
C LYS A 98 8.43 5.28 -19.62
N ILE A 99 9.17 4.20 -19.36
CA ILE A 99 10.14 4.14 -18.27
C ILE A 99 11.51 4.53 -18.79
N ALA A 100 12.07 5.62 -18.26
CA ALA A 100 13.45 6.02 -18.50
C ALA A 100 14.38 5.30 -17.52
N GLU A 101 15.15 4.32 -18.01
CA GLU A 101 16.21 3.71 -17.21
C GLU A 101 17.48 4.57 -17.25
N MET A 102 17.75 5.25 -16.13
CA MET A 102 18.89 6.13 -15.90
C MET A 102 19.63 5.70 -14.65
N ARG A 103 20.94 5.44 -14.78
CA ARG A 103 21.76 5.03 -13.64
C ARG A 103 21.74 6.09 -12.52
N THR A 104 21.97 5.64 -11.30
CA THR A 104 21.95 6.53 -10.14
C THR A 104 23.04 7.59 -10.26
N GLY A 105 22.70 8.85 -10.00
CA GLY A 105 23.60 10.00 -10.20
C GLY A 105 23.55 10.63 -11.60
N GLU A 106 22.69 10.15 -12.52
CA GLU A 106 22.45 10.80 -13.83
C GLU A 106 21.45 11.97 -13.75
N GLY A 107 20.96 12.33 -12.55
CA GLY A 107 20.06 13.46 -12.34
C GLY A 107 18.58 13.19 -12.62
N LYS A 108 18.04 12.05 -12.16
CA LYS A 108 16.62 11.64 -12.35
C LYS A 108 15.62 12.73 -11.94
N THR A 109 15.79 13.31 -10.74
CA THR A 109 14.92 14.37 -10.22
C THR A 109 14.84 15.56 -11.17
N GLN A 110 15.97 15.96 -11.75
CA GLN A 110 16.04 17.04 -12.73
C GLN A 110 15.41 16.67 -14.08
N VAL A 111 15.48 15.41 -14.51
CA VAL A 111 14.88 14.93 -15.77
C VAL A 111 13.36 15.04 -15.73
N ALA A 112 12.74 14.79 -14.57
CA ALA A 112 11.29 14.89 -14.40
C ALA A 112 10.74 16.29 -14.68
N THR A 113 11.54 17.36 -14.49
CA THR A 113 11.07 18.74 -14.72
C THR A 113 10.68 19.02 -16.16
N LEU A 114 11.38 18.41 -17.11
CA LEU A 114 11.12 18.55 -18.55
C LEU A 114 9.71 18.05 -18.90
N ALA A 115 9.43 16.79 -18.57
CA ALA A 115 8.16 16.15 -18.88
C ALA A 115 7.01 16.72 -18.04
N ALA A 116 7.27 17.04 -16.77
CA ALA A 116 6.26 17.62 -15.89
C ALA A 116 5.82 19.01 -16.37
N PHE A 117 6.75 19.89 -16.75
CA PHE A 117 6.42 21.21 -17.27
C PHE A 117 5.58 21.11 -18.56
N LEU A 118 6.03 20.30 -19.53
CA LEU A 118 5.33 20.13 -20.80
C LEU A 118 3.89 19.63 -20.61
N ASN A 119 3.70 18.57 -19.81
CA ASN A 119 2.38 18.01 -19.59
C ASN A 119 1.49 18.89 -18.69
N ALA A 120 2.08 19.73 -17.82
CA ALA A 120 1.34 20.71 -17.01
C ALA A 120 0.71 21.84 -17.86
N LEU A 121 1.18 22.06 -19.09
CA LEU A 121 0.57 23.03 -20.02
C LEU A 121 -0.90 22.71 -20.34
N SER A 122 -1.33 21.45 -20.19
CA SER A 122 -2.73 21.05 -20.32
C SER A 122 -3.65 21.66 -19.25
N GLY A 123 -3.11 22.13 -18.13
CA GLY A 123 -3.88 22.62 -16.97
C GLY A 123 -4.59 21.53 -16.16
N GLN A 124 -4.47 20.26 -16.55
CA GLN A 124 -5.12 19.13 -15.87
C GLN A 124 -4.30 18.55 -14.72
N GLY A 125 -3.02 18.93 -14.62
CA GLY A 125 -2.15 18.57 -13.51
C GLY A 125 -1.18 17.44 -13.79
N VAL A 126 -0.09 17.44 -13.01
CA VAL A 126 0.93 16.39 -13.03
C VAL A 126 1.23 15.93 -11.61
N HIS A 127 1.18 14.63 -11.39
CA HIS A 127 1.60 14.01 -10.12
C HIS A 127 3.00 13.44 -10.25
N ILE A 128 3.92 13.87 -9.37
CA ILE A 128 5.25 13.27 -9.25
C ILE A 128 5.27 12.42 -7.99
N VAL A 129 5.41 11.12 -8.20
CA VAL A 129 5.32 10.12 -7.13
C VAL A 129 6.71 9.70 -6.70
N THR A 130 6.97 9.80 -5.40
CA THR A 130 8.24 9.40 -4.77
C THR A 130 7.98 8.31 -3.73
N VAL A 131 9.07 7.73 -3.20
CA VAL A 131 9.03 6.60 -2.27
C VAL A 131 8.64 7.03 -0.84
N ASN A 132 8.92 8.27 -0.44
CA ASN A 132 8.60 8.75 0.90
C ASN A 132 8.40 10.28 0.96
N ASP A 133 7.73 10.75 2.02
CA ASP A 133 7.36 12.16 2.21
C ASP A 133 8.57 13.11 2.26
N TYR A 134 9.72 12.62 2.72
CA TYR A 134 10.95 13.42 2.75
C TYR A 134 11.44 13.73 1.34
N LEU A 135 11.49 12.73 0.46
CA LEU A 135 11.87 12.92 -0.95
C LEU A 135 10.87 13.80 -1.69
N ALA A 136 9.56 13.58 -1.48
CA ALA A 136 8.53 14.43 -2.07
C ALA A 136 8.72 15.91 -1.73
N ARG A 137 8.93 16.22 -0.44
CA ARG A 137 9.17 17.60 0.03
C ARG A 137 10.48 18.17 -0.53
N ARG A 138 11.57 17.42 -0.37
CA ARG A 138 12.90 17.85 -0.83
C ARG A 138 12.91 18.16 -2.32
N ASP A 139 12.34 17.27 -3.14
CA ASP A 139 12.37 17.41 -4.59
C ASP A 139 11.47 18.55 -5.07
N ALA A 140 10.33 18.76 -4.40
CA ALA A 140 9.47 19.91 -4.65
C ALA A 140 10.14 21.23 -4.27
N GLU A 141 10.85 21.30 -3.14
CA GLU A 141 11.62 22.48 -2.72
C GLU A 141 12.81 22.74 -3.66
N TRP A 142 13.50 21.68 -4.09
CA TRP A 142 14.68 21.80 -4.95
C TRP A 142 14.33 22.14 -6.40
N MET A 143 13.29 21.55 -6.98
CA MET A 143 12.85 21.83 -8.36
C MET A 143 11.84 22.98 -8.44
N GLY A 144 11.24 23.38 -7.32
CA GLY A 144 10.28 24.48 -7.21
C GLY A 144 10.74 25.78 -7.88
N PRO A 145 11.97 26.27 -7.64
CA PRO A 145 12.50 27.48 -8.28
C PRO A 145 12.48 27.42 -9.81
N VAL A 146 12.72 26.25 -10.41
CA VAL A 146 12.68 26.06 -11.87
C VAL A 146 11.26 26.23 -12.38
N TYR A 147 10.28 25.60 -11.72
CA TYR A 147 8.87 25.73 -12.10
C TYR A 147 8.33 27.15 -11.90
N GLN A 148 8.67 27.79 -10.78
CA GLN A 148 8.28 29.17 -10.47
C GLN A 148 8.89 30.18 -11.45
N ALA A 149 10.14 29.96 -11.88
CA ALA A 149 10.77 30.77 -12.94
C ALA A 149 10.04 30.67 -14.29
N LEU A 150 9.23 29.62 -14.49
CA LEU A 150 8.39 29.43 -15.65
C LEU A 150 6.91 29.75 -15.38
N GLY A 151 6.58 30.33 -14.22
CA GLY A 151 5.20 30.68 -13.86
C GLY A 151 4.31 29.48 -13.54
N MET A 152 4.89 28.32 -13.23
CA MET A 152 4.15 27.14 -12.77
C MET A 152 4.12 27.06 -11.25
N SER A 153 3.04 26.50 -10.73
CA SER A 153 2.81 26.32 -9.31
C SER A 153 3.07 24.88 -8.86
N VAL A 154 3.57 24.70 -7.62
CA VAL A 154 4.02 23.41 -7.09
C VAL A 154 3.39 23.14 -5.72
N GLY A 155 2.76 21.99 -5.56
CA GLY A 155 2.17 21.50 -4.32
C GLY A 155 2.87 20.26 -3.81
N VAL A 156 2.79 20.02 -2.50
CA VAL A 156 3.31 18.80 -1.84
C VAL A 156 2.21 18.20 -0.97
N ILE A 157 2.01 16.89 -1.11
CA ILE A 157 1.14 16.09 -0.27
C ILE A 157 1.98 15.29 0.71
N GLN A 158 1.62 15.37 1.99
CA GLN A 158 2.30 14.66 3.08
C GLN A 158 1.31 13.97 4.00
N SER A 159 1.80 13.00 4.76
CA SER A 159 0.99 12.33 5.77
C SER A 159 0.58 13.29 6.89
N ARG A 160 -0.66 13.15 7.37
CA ARG A 160 -1.28 13.98 8.43
C ARG A 160 -1.41 15.47 8.10
N GLN A 161 -1.32 15.83 6.82
CA GLN A 161 -1.65 17.18 6.35
C GLN A 161 -3.15 17.47 6.51
N ASP A 162 -3.48 18.74 6.77
CA ASP A 162 -4.87 19.19 6.84
C ASP A 162 -5.59 19.02 5.49
N GLN A 163 -6.90 18.77 5.55
CA GLN A 163 -7.75 18.52 4.38
C GLN A 163 -7.73 19.67 3.37
N GLU A 164 -7.82 20.91 3.85
CA GLU A 164 -7.84 22.08 2.97
C GLU A 164 -6.48 22.29 2.31
N ALA A 165 -5.40 22.06 3.06
CA ALA A 165 -4.04 22.14 2.52
C ALA A 165 -3.80 21.09 1.43
N LYS A 166 -4.31 19.86 1.58
CA LYS A 166 -4.24 18.83 0.52
C LYS A 166 -5.00 19.27 -0.73
N ARG A 167 -6.21 19.79 -0.58
CA ARG A 167 -7.02 20.28 -1.69
C ARG A 167 -6.31 21.39 -2.46
N ILE A 168 -5.71 22.36 -1.77
CA ILE A 168 -4.90 23.43 -2.40
C ILE A 168 -3.69 22.86 -3.14
N ALA A 169 -3.01 21.85 -2.57
CA ALA A 169 -1.84 21.22 -3.19
C ALA A 169 -2.17 20.44 -4.47
N TYR A 170 -3.33 19.78 -4.54
CA TYR A 170 -3.81 19.10 -5.75
C TYR A 170 -4.23 20.07 -6.88
N LEU A 171 -4.58 21.31 -6.54
CA LEU A 171 -4.94 22.36 -7.51
C LEU A 171 -3.71 23.01 -8.19
N GLN A 172 -2.51 22.84 -7.64
CA GLN A 172 -1.27 23.36 -8.23
C GLN A 172 -0.96 22.67 -9.56
N ASP A 173 -0.22 23.30 -10.49
CA ASP A 173 0.10 22.69 -11.80
C ASP A 173 0.83 21.33 -11.63
N ILE A 174 1.70 21.24 -10.63
CA ILE A 174 2.51 20.04 -10.32
C ILE A 174 2.35 19.69 -8.84
N THR A 175 2.11 18.42 -8.52
CA THR A 175 1.92 17.94 -7.16
C THR A 175 2.89 16.80 -6.87
N TYR A 176 3.76 16.97 -5.88
CA TYR A 176 4.64 15.92 -5.35
C TYR A 176 3.95 15.17 -4.22
N GLY A 177 4.18 13.86 -4.14
CA GLY A 177 3.65 13.05 -3.04
C GLY A 177 4.19 11.62 -3.08
N THR A 178 3.64 10.78 -2.21
CA THR A 178 3.95 9.35 -2.20
C THR A 178 2.81 8.56 -2.81
N ASN A 179 3.13 7.36 -3.32
CA ASN A 179 2.15 6.41 -3.82
C ASN A 179 1.05 6.13 -2.79
N ASN A 180 1.42 5.99 -1.51
CA ASN A 180 0.48 5.79 -0.41
C ASN A 180 -0.47 6.97 -0.23
N GLU A 181 0.05 8.20 -0.15
CA GLU A 181 -0.82 9.38 0.05
C GLU A 181 -1.77 9.58 -1.15
N PHE A 182 -1.27 9.49 -2.38
CA PHE A 182 -2.09 9.57 -3.59
C PHE A 182 -3.16 8.47 -3.64
N GLY A 183 -2.80 7.23 -3.35
CA GLY A 183 -3.74 6.11 -3.38
C GLY A 183 -4.79 6.18 -2.26
N PHE A 184 -4.40 6.56 -1.03
CA PHE A 184 -5.35 6.74 0.07
C PHE A 184 -6.24 7.98 -0.12
N ASP A 185 -5.73 9.07 -0.69
CA ASP A 185 -6.56 10.22 -1.04
C ASP A 185 -7.59 9.86 -2.11
N TYR A 186 -7.22 9.05 -3.11
CA TYR A 186 -8.17 8.49 -4.08
C TYR A 186 -9.26 7.64 -3.39
N LEU A 187 -8.89 6.75 -2.47
CA LEU A 187 -9.87 5.96 -1.73
C LEU A 187 -10.78 6.85 -0.85
N ARG A 188 -10.22 7.88 -0.21
CA ARG A 188 -10.98 8.85 0.61
C ARG A 188 -11.96 9.67 -0.23
N ASP A 189 -11.57 10.12 -1.42
CA ASP A 189 -12.43 10.89 -2.33
C ASP A 189 -13.62 10.07 -2.86
N ASN A 190 -13.45 8.76 -2.96
CA ASN A 190 -14.53 7.82 -3.32
C ASN A 190 -15.42 7.44 -2.12
N MET A 191 -15.06 7.85 -0.89
CA MET A 191 -15.91 7.75 0.31
C MET A 191 -16.51 9.10 0.72
N ALA A 192 -16.13 10.21 0.06
CA ALA A 192 -16.61 11.55 0.37
C ALA A 192 -18.12 11.67 0.11
N PHE A 193 -18.88 12.30 1.01
CA PHE A 193 -20.34 12.46 0.86
C PHE A 193 -20.73 13.64 -0.05
N ARG A 194 -19.83 14.60 -0.22
CA ARG A 194 -20.02 15.79 -1.05
C ARG A 194 -18.84 15.94 -1.98
N SER A 195 -19.09 16.47 -3.17
CA SER A 195 -18.04 16.79 -4.15
C SER A 195 -17.00 17.76 -3.61
N GLN A 196 -17.41 18.69 -2.74
CA GLN A 196 -16.52 19.68 -2.11
C GLN A 196 -15.55 19.09 -1.08
N ASP A 197 -15.84 17.89 -0.56
CA ASP A 197 -15.01 17.21 0.45
C ASP A 197 -13.89 16.38 -0.20
N ARG A 198 -13.76 16.42 -1.54
CA ARG A 198 -12.70 15.75 -2.31
C ARG A 198 -11.41 16.55 -2.32
N TYR A 199 -10.28 15.85 -2.32
CA TYR A 199 -8.96 16.45 -2.41
C TYR A 199 -8.45 16.49 -3.85
N GLN A 200 -8.53 15.35 -4.55
CA GLN A 200 -7.95 15.19 -5.87
C GLN A 200 -8.84 15.82 -6.94
N ARG A 201 -8.18 16.23 -8.03
CA ARG A 201 -8.81 16.44 -9.33
C ARG A 201 -8.63 15.18 -10.20
N GLY A 202 -8.89 15.30 -11.49
CA GLY A 202 -8.69 14.18 -12.45
C GLY A 202 -7.26 13.62 -12.45
N LEU A 203 -7.14 12.32 -12.72
CA LEU A 203 -5.86 11.60 -12.82
C LEU A 203 -5.30 11.71 -14.25
N ASN A 204 -4.61 12.82 -14.52
CA ASN A 204 -4.09 13.12 -15.86
C ASN A 204 -2.74 12.44 -16.14
N TYR A 205 -1.66 12.91 -15.53
CA TYR A 205 -0.31 12.42 -15.79
C TYR A 205 0.44 12.12 -14.49
N ALA A 206 1.04 10.92 -14.41
CA ALA A 206 1.91 10.53 -13.30
C ALA A 206 3.32 10.20 -13.77
N ILE A 207 4.32 10.79 -13.11
CA ILE A 207 5.73 10.39 -13.20
C ILE A 207 6.10 9.68 -11.91
N VAL A 208 6.37 8.38 -11.99
CA VAL A 208 6.77 7.57 -10.84
C VAL A 208 8.29 7.53 -10.76
N ASP A 209 8.87 8.23 -9.78
CA ASP A 209 10.28 8.05 -9.44
C ASP A 209 10.47 6.69 -8.76
N GLU A 210 11.61 6.05 -9.03
CA GLU A 210 11.93 4.73 -8.51
C GLU A 210 10.82 3.71 -8.80
N VAL A 211 10.34 3.73 -10.06
CA VAL A 211 9.17 2.99 -10.55
C VAL A 211 9.21 1.49 -10.26
N ASP A 212 10.41 0.90 -10.23
CA ASP A 212 10.61 -0.50 -9.91
C ASP A 212 10.34 -0.84 -8.44
N SER A 213 10.60 0.07 -7.52
CA SER A 213 10.16 -0.17 -6.14
C SER A 213 8.68 0.06 -5.94
N ILE A 214 8.12 1.11 -6.54
CA ILE A 214 6.71 1.45 -6.29
C ILE A 214 5.78 0.46 -7.01
N LEU A 215 6.03 0.18 -8.29
CA LEU A 215 5.13 -0.61 -9.13
C LEU A 215 5.41 -2.13 -9.09
N ILE A 216 6.53 -2.57 -8.49
CA ILE A 216 6.89 -4.00 -8.37
C ILE A 216 7.04 -4.41 -6.90
N ASP A 217 7.89 -3.73 -6.12
CA ASP A 217 8.16 -4.14 -4.72
C ASP A 217 6.99 -3.83 -3.77
N GLU A 218 6.48 -2.61 -3.81
CA GLU A 218 5.37 -2.15 -2.95
C GLU A 218 4.00 -2.61 -3.46
N ALA A 219 3.90 -2.89 -4.76
CA ALA A 219 2.72 -3.44 -5.42
C ALA A 219 2.35 -4.88 -4.98
N ARG A 220 3.04 -5.43 -3.97
CA ARG A 220 2.71 -6.71 -3.33
C ARG A 220 1.54 -6.63 -2.37
N THR A 221 1.29 -5.46 -1.79
CA THR A 221 0.23 -5.25 -0.80
C THR A 221 -0.79 -4.23 -1.32
N PRO A 222 -2.10 -4.54 -1.28
CA PRO A 222 -3.12 -3.58 -1.66
C PRO A 222 -3.25 -2.45 -0.63
N LEU A 223 -3.78 -1.32 -1.08
CA LEU A 223 -4.24 -0.23 -0.22
C LEU A 223 -5.63 -0.58 0.31
N ILE A 224 -5.79 -0.55 1.63
CA ILE A 224 -7.04 -0.90 2.30
C ILE A 224 -7.35 0.15 3.36
N ILE A 225 -8.56 0.70 3.33
CA ILE A 225 -9.13 1.46 4.43
C ILE A 225 -10.11 0.54 5.16
N SER A 226 -9.82 0.27 6.43
CA SER A 226 -10.69 -0.53 7.29
C SER A 226 -11.47 0.33 8.26
N GLY A 227 -12.69 -0.09 8.57
CA GLY A 227 -13.56 0.52 9.57
C GLY A 227 -14.12 -0.53 10.52
N PRO A 228 -14.77 -0.11 11.63
CA PRO A 228 -15.47 -1.05 12.50
C PRO A 228 -16.58 -1.76 11.71
N ALA A 229 -16.71 -3.07 11.92
CA ALA A 229 -17.81 -3.87 11.41
C ALA A 229 -18.93 -3.95 12.47
N ASP A 230 -20.19 -3.85 12.01
CA ASP A 230 -21.35 -4.17 12.81
C ASP A 230 -21.50 -5.70 12.88
N ASP A 231 -20.64 -6.32 13.69
CA ASP A 231 -20.45 -7.77 13.64
C ASP A 231 -21.24 -8.52 14.72
N ASN A 232 -21.69 -9.72 14.37
CA ASN A 232 -22.52 -10.57 15.22
C ASN A 232 -21.62 -11.47 16.08
N THR A 233 -21.11 -10.90 17.18
CA THR A 233 -20.21 -11.57 18.14
C THR A 233 -20.73 -12.92 18.63
N GLU A 234 -22.05 -13.13 18.59
CA GLU A 234 -22.70 -14.40 18.93
C GLU A 234 -22.40 -15.52 17.93
N LEU A 235 -22.24 -15.20 16.64
CA LEU A 235 -21.93 -16.18 15.60
C LEU A 235 -20.60 -16.89 15.87
N TYR A 236 -19.56 -16.13 16.26
CA TYR A 236 -18.28 -16.68 16.69
C TYR A 236 -18.42 -17.67 17.85
N LYS A 237 -19.25 -17.35 18.85
CA LYS A 237 -19.49 -18.24 19.99
C LYS A 237 -20.24 -19.51 19.59
N GLN A 238 -21.16 -19.41 18.63
CA GLN A 238 -21.92 -20.55 18.13
C GLN A 238 -21.03 -21.48 17.31
N ILE A 239 -20.26 -20.93 16.37
CA ILE A 239 -19.37 -21.70 15.47
C ILE A 239 -18.18 -22.30 16.24
N ASN A 240 -17.67 -21.61 17.27
CA ASN A 240 -16.60 -22.14 18.12
C ASN A 240 -16.95 -23.49 18.78
N LYS A 241 -18.25 -23.83 18.91
CA LYS A 241 -18.70 -25.13 19.43
C LYS A 241 -18.54 -26.29 18.42
N ILE A 242 -18.32 -25.97 17.15
CA ILE A 242 -18.21 -26.95 16.05
C ILE A 242 -16.79 -27.51 15.98
N ALA A 243 -15.77 -26.64 15.94
CA ALA A 243 -14.38 -27.05 15.70
C ALA A 243 -13.86 -28.17 16.63
N PRO A 244 -14.14 -28.19 17.95
CA PRO A 244 -13.71 -29.28 18.84
C PRO A 244 -14.35 -30.65 18.57
N ARG A 245 -15.43 -30.70 17.77
CA ARG A 245 -16.19 -31.93 17.46
C ARG A 245 -15.74 -32.59 16.16
N LEU A 246 -14.81 -31.97 15.44
CA LEU A 246 -14.29 -32.45 14.17
C LEU A 246 -13.00 -33.24 14.41
N GLU A 247 -12.84 -34.34 13.69
CA GLU A 247 -11.71 -35.27 13.78
C GLU A 247 -10.62 -34.90 12.76
N GLN A 248 -9.37 -34.75 13.22
CA GLN A 248 -8.24 -34.51 12.34
C GLN A 248 -7.76 -35.83 11.70
N GLN A 249 -7.51 -35.83 10.38
CA GLN A 249 -6.80 -36.91 9.69
C GLN A 249 -5.32 -36.58 9.43
N GLU A 250 -4.52 -37.61 9.19
CA GLU A 250 -3.10 -37.48 8.87
C GLU A 250 -2.89 -36.91 7.45
N TYR A 251 -1.92 -36.00 7.32
CA TYR A 251 -1.56 -35.43 6.02
C TYR A 251 -0.65 -36.40 5.25
N VAL A 252 -1.09 -36.81 4.06
CA VAL A 252 -0.31 -37.59 3.09
C VAL A 252 -0.27 -36.81 1.78
N GLU A 253 0.86 -36.77 1.06
CA GLU A 253 0.93 -36.04 -0.22
C GLU A 253 -0.07 -36.57 -1.28
N SER A 254 -0.57 -37.80 -1.12
CA SER A 254 -1.66 -38.36 -1.93
C SER A 254 -3.07 -37.83 -1.57
N ASN A 255 -3.21 -37.10 -0.46
CA ASN A 255 -4.46 -36.42 -0.08
C ASN A 255 -4.69 -35.18 -0.96
N LEU A 256 -3.65 -34.70 -1.66
CA LEU A 256 -3.79 -33.70 -2.71
C LEU A 256 -4.59 -34.26 -3.89
N PRO A 257 -5.37 -33.44 -4.60
CA PRO A 257 -6.07 -33.89 -5.79
C PRO A 257 -5.10 -34.53 -6.80
N ALA A 258 -5.33 -35.80 -7.16
CA ALA A 258 -4.62 -36.41 -8.27
C ALA A 258 -4.96 -35.65 -9.57
N VAL A 259 -4.08 -34.75 -9.99
CA VAL A 259 -4.19 -34.02 -11.28
C VAL A 259 -4.23 -35.00 -12.47
N LEU A 260 -3.79 -36.24 -12.25
CA LEU A 260 -3.74 -37.33 -13.23
C LEU A 260 -4.44 -38.60 -12.69
N GLY A 261 -5.77 -38.55 -12.52
CA GLY A 261 -6.64 -39.74 -12.55
C GLY A 261 -6.36 -40.90 -11.56
N GLY A 262 -5.65 -40.65 -10.46
CA GLY A 262 -5.45 -41.65 -9.39
C GLY A 262 -6.64 -41.74 -8.45
N GLU A 263 -6.88 -42.93 -7.88
CA GLU A 263 -7.87 -43.13 -6.80
C GLU A 263 -7.47 -42.29 -5.58
N ARG A 264 -8.39 -41.42 -5.12
CA ARG A 264 -8.20 -40.70 -3.85
C ARG A 264 -8.33 -41.68 -2.69
N PRO A 265 -7.49 -41.58 -1.64
CA PRO A 265 -7.71 -42.30 -0.39
C PRO A 265 -9.08 -41.95 0.21
N GLU A 266 -9.73 -42.89 0.90
CA GLU A 266 -10.96 -42.59 1.65
C GLU A 266 -10.67 -41.61 2.80
N ASP A 267 -11.56 -40.64 3.01
CA ASP A 267 -11.46 -39.65 4.08
C ASP A 267 -11.58 -40.33 5.47
N THR A 268 -10.48 -40.35 6.22
CA THR A 268 -10.44 -40.97 7.56
C THR A 268 -10.85 -40.01 8.68
N GLY A 269 -10.88 -38.71 8.40
CA GLY A 269 -11.31 -37.66 9.32
C GLY A 269 -12.04 -36.51 8.61
N ASP A 270 -12.38 -35.48 9.38
CA ASP A 270 -13.17 -34.32 8.97
C ASP A 270 -12.30 -33.19 8.36
N PHE A 271 -11.02 -33.10 8.71
CA PHE A 271 -10.08 -32.11 8.16
C PHE A 271 -8.62 -32.57 8.28
N PHE A 272 -7.70 -31.93 7.55
CA PHE A 272 -6.26 -32.13 7.70
C PHE A 272 -5.48 -30.81 7.73
N ILE A 273 -4.22 -30.87 8.18
CA ILE A 273 -3.31 -29.73 8.27
C ILE A 273 -2.15 -29.92 7.30
N GLU A 274 -1.93 -28.98 6.39
CA GLU A 274 -0.77 -29.00 5.50
C GLU A 274 0.43 -28.33 6.21
N PRO A 275 1.50 -29.07 6.55
CA PRO A 275 2.58 -28.54 7.38
C PRO A 275 3.46 -27.51 6.67
N LYS A 276 3.55 -27.55 5.33
CA LYS A 276 4.37 -26.60 4.54
C LYS A 276 3.79 -25.18 4.57
N ASN A 277 2.47 -25.07 4.40
CA ASN A 277 1.78 -23.78 4.32
C ASN A 277 1.06 -23.38 5.63
N ARG A 278 1.07 -24.27 6.64
CA ARG A 278 0.29 -24.12 7.88
C ARG A 278 -1.18 -23.79 7.59
N THR A 279 -1.80 -24.51 6.65
CA THR A 279 -3.20 -24.35 6.28
C THR A 279 -4.04 -25.50 6.85
N VAL A 280 -5.32 -25.23 7.12
CA VAL A 280 -6.32 -26.26 7.47
C VAL A 280 -7.28 -26.40 6.30
N GLU A 281 -7.45 -27.63 5.84
CA GLU A 281 -8.38 -27.97 4.75
C GLU A 281 -9.39 -29.00 5.23
N MET A 282 -10.66 -28.79 4.87
CA MET A 282 -11.77 -29.65 5.27
C MET A 282 -11.99 -30.75 4.22
N THR A 283 -12.27 -31.96 4.68
CA THR A 283 -12.62 -33.09 3.79
C THR A 283 -14.11 -33.04 3.42
N GLU A 284 -14.53 -33.84 2.43
CA GLU A 284 -15.95 -33.98 2.10
C GLU A 284 -16.76 -34.52 3.29
N ARG A 285 -16.17 -35.46 4.03
CA ARG A 285 -16.74 -35.97 5.29
C ARG A 285 -16.94 -34.86 6.32
N GLY A 286 -15.94 -34.01 6.52
CA GLY A 286 -16.04 -32.90 7.47
C GLY A 286 -17.05 -31.86 7.04
N HIS A 287 -17.15 -31.60 5.73
CA HIS A 287 -18.13 -30.67 5.17
C HIS A 287 -19.56 -31.07 5.52
N ASN A 288 -19.94 -32.32 5.21
CA ASN A 288 -21.27 -32.86 5.53
C ASN A 288 -21.57 -32.76 7.04
N ARG A 289 -20.58 -33.07 7.88
CA ARG A 289 -20.72 -33.00 9.34
C ARG A 289 -20.95 -31.58 9.83
N VAL A 290 -20.25 -30.59 9.26
CA VAL A 290 -20.44 -29.17 9.57
C VAL A 290 -21.83 -28.71 9.13
N GLU A 291 -22.27 -29.04 7.92
CA GLU A 291 -23.61 -28.67 7.42
C GLU A 291 -24.72 -29.17 8.35
N GLU A 292 -24.64 -30.43 8.80
CA GLU A 292 -25.60 -30.97 9.77
C GLU A 292 -25.64 -30.17 11.08
N PHE A 293 -24.48 -29.74 11.58
CA PHE A 293 -24.42 -28.94 12.80
C PHE A 293 -25.01 -27.55 12.59
N LEU A 294 -24.74 -26.92 11.45
CA LEU A 294 -25.28 -25.60 11.11
C LEU A 294 -26.80 -25.65 10.92
N LYS A 295 -27.32 -26.69 10.27
CA LYS A 295 -28.78 -26.94 10.12
C LYS A 295 -29.45 -27.12 11.48
N LYS A 296 -28.87 -27.96 12.37
CA LYS A 296 -29.37 -28.15 13.74
C LYS A 296 -29.33 -26.88 14.59
N ALA A 297 -28.42 -25.96 14.29
CA ALA A 297 -28.31 -24.67 14.97
C ALA A 297 -29.24 -23.59 14.41
N GLY A 298 -29.95 -23.86 13.30
CA GLY A 298 -30.77 -22.88 12.60
C GLY A 298 -29.95 -21.79 11.89
N LEU A 299 -28.67 -22.06 11.59
CA LEU A 299 -27.77 -21.15 10.88
C LEU A 299 -27.71 -21.42 9.37
N LEU A 300 -28.12 -22.61 8.94
CA LEU A 300 -28.18 -23.02 7.53
C LEU A 300 -29.55 -23.65 7.26
N ASP A 301 -30.19 -23.27 6.16
CA ASP A 301 -31.48 -23.83 5.77
C ASP A 301 -31.39 -25.31 5.38
N GLU A 302 -32.48 -26.07 5.53
CA GLU A 302 -32.46 -27.53 5.30
C GLU A 302 -32.05 -27.93 3.87
N ASN A 303 -32.41 -27.08 2.89
CA ASN A 303 -32.15 -27.30 1.46
C ASN A 303 -30.94 -26.53 0.92
N ASP A 304 -30.25 -25.74 1.74
CA ASP A 304 -29.10 -24.94 1.32
C ASP A 304 -27.78 -25.66 1.66
N SER A 305 -26.72 -25.31 0.93
CA SER A 305 -25.38 -25.84 1.10
C SER A 305 -24.42 -24.78 1.62
N LEU A 306 -23.44 -25.19 2.41
CA LEU A 306 -22.39 -24.32 2.92
C LEU A 306 -21.46 -23.80 1.81
N TYR A 307 -21.40 -24.46 0.65
CA TYR A 307 -20.69 -23.95 -0.55
C TYR A 307 -21.49 -22.98 -1.41
N SER A 308 -22.77 -22.76 -1.08
CA SER A 308 -23.58 -21.75 -1.74
C SER A 308 -23.00 -20.36 -1.53
N SER A 309 -23.14 -19.49 -2.52
CA SER A 309 -22.61 -18.12 -2.43
C SER A 309 -23.32 -17.26 -1.38
N SER A 310 -24.53 -17.64 -0.97
CA SER A 310 -25.23 -17.05 0.17
C SER A 310 -24.53 -17.30 1.50
N ASN A 311 -23.76 -18.40 1.63
CA ASN A 311 -23.23 -18.90 2.91
C ASN A 311 -21.71 -18.74 3.07
N LEU A 312 -21.07 -17.95 2.22
CA LEU A 312 -19.61 -17.75 2.24
C LEU A 312 -19.08 -17.26 3.59
N GLN A 313 -19.83 -16.39 4.28
CA GLN A 313 -19.47 -15.90 5.60
C GLN A 313 -19.44 -17.03 6.65
N LEU A 314 -20.44 -17.93 6.62
CA LEU A 314 -20.49 -19.09 7.53
C LEU A 314 -19.31 -20.04 7.27
N LEU A 315 -19.01 -20.31 6.00
CA LEU A 315 -17.87 -21.13 5.61
C LEU A 315 -16.57 -20.54 6.14
N HIS A 316 -16.36 -19.23 5.95
CA HIS A 316 -15.19 -18.52 6.48
C HIS A 316 -15.06 -18.69 7.99
N HIS A 317 -16.11 -18.39 8.77
CA HIS A 317 -16.05 -18.50 10.23
C HIS A 317 -15.76 -19.93 10.70
N VAL A 318 -16.27 -20.96 10.02
CA VAL A 318 -15.94 -22.37 10.32
C VAL A 318 -14.46 -22.64 10.08
N THR A 319 -13.93 -22.23 8.92
CA THR A 319 -12.51 -22.39 8.59
C THR A 319 -11.61 -21.67 9.59
N VAL A 320 -11.97 -20.46 9.99
CA VAL A 320 -11.21 -19.67 10.96
C VAL A 320 -11.28 -20.29 12.36
N ALA A 321 -12.44 -20.83 12.77
CA ALA A 321 -12.56 -21.57 14.03
C ALA A 321 -11.66 -22.82 14.04
N LEU A 322 -11.60 -23.58 12.94
CA LEU A 322 -10.68 -24.70 12.78
C LEU A 322 -9.21 -24.25 12.91
N LYS A 323 -8.82 -23.17 12.22
CA LYS A 323 -7.46 -22.61 12.35
C LYS A 323 -7.14 -22.23 13.79
N ALA A 324 -8.04 -21.49 14.46
CA ALA A 324 -7.86 -21.06 15.85
C ALA A 324 -7.68 -22.25 16.81
N HIS A 325 -8.41 -23.35 16.60
CA HIS A 325 -8.30 -24.55 17.43
C HIS A 325 -7.02 -25.35 17.19
N PHE A 326 -6.65 -25.57 15.93
CA PHE A 326 -5.64 -26.57 15.57
C PHE A 326 -4.27 -25.98 15.15
N LEU A 327 -4.20 -24.74 14.67
CA LEU A 327 -2.95 -24.08 14.31
C LEU A 327 -2.41 -23.15 15.39
N PHE A 328 -3.29 -22.42 16.08
CA PHE A 328 -2.89 -21.43 17.08
C PHE A 328 -2.97 -22.05 18.48
N LYS A 329 -1.80 -22.35 19.04
CA LYS A 329 -1.66 -22.94 20.36
C LYS A 329 -1.32 -21.88 21.39
N ARG A 330 -1.99 -22.02 22.53
CA ARG A 330 -1.72 -21.20 23.71
C ARG A 330 -0.30 -21.50 24.21
N ASP A 331 0.37 -20.45 24.66
CA ASP A 331 1.74 -20.38 25.14
C ASP A 331 2.82 -20.69 24.07
N VAL A 332 2.43 -20.75 22.79
CA VAL A 332 3.34 -20.84 21.64
C VAL A 332 3.14 -19.63 20.73
N GLU A 333 2.00 -19.52 20.04
CA GLU A 333 1.70 -18.38 19.16
C GLU A 333 1.06 -17.20 19.92
N TYR A 334 0.47 -17.45 21.09
CA TYR A 334 -0.12 -16.40 21.93
C TYR A 334 -0.24 -16.80 23.39
N MET A 335 -0.49 -15.81 24.24
CA MET A 335 -0.90 -16.01 25.63
C MET A 335 -2.19 -15.24 25.92
N VAL A 336 -2.92 -15.69 26.95
CA VAL A 336 -4.08 -14.96 27.47
C VAL A 336 -3.68 -14.25 28.76
N LYS A 337 -3.82 -12.93 28.80
CA LYS A 337 -3.52 -12.10 29.98
C LYS A 337 -4.58 -11.03 30.13
N ASP A 338 -5.05 -10.79 31.35
CA ASP A 338 -6.06 -9.77 31.66
C ASP A 338 -7.36 -9.89 30.83
N ARG A 339 -7.76 -11.14 30.51
CA ARG A 339 -8.86 -11.49 29.59
C ARG A 339 -8.67 -10.96 28.17
N GLU A 340 -7.43 -10.82 27.71
CA GLU A 340 -7.08 -10.45 26.34
C GLU A 340 -6.09 -11.46 25.74
N VAL A 341 -6.21 -11.69 24.43
CA VAL A 341 -5.26 -12.50 23.66
C VAL A 341 -4.09 -11.62 23.22
N ILE A 342 -2.87 -12.00 23.60
CA ILE A 342 -1.64 -11.29 23.25
C ILE A 342 -0.76 -12.21 22.43
N ILE A 343 -0.42 -11.79 21.21
CA ILE A 343 0.43 -12.56 20.28
C ILE A 343 1.85 -12.66 20.85
N ILE A 344 2.45 -13.85 20.75
CA ILE A 344 3.86 -14.09 21.07
C ILE A 344 4.64 -14.14 19.75
N ASP A 345 5.75 -13.43 19.70
CA ASP A 345 6.68 -13.49 18.57
C ASP A 345 7.39 -14.85 18.55
N GLU A 346 7.26 -15.59 17.45
CA GLU A 346 7.81 -16.95 17.31
C GLU A 346 9.35 -17.02 17.41
N HIS A 347 10.06 -15.94 17.09
CA HIS A 347 11.52 -15.91 17.06
C HIS A 347 12.10 -15.45 18.41
N THR A 348 11.43 -14.51 19.07
CA THR A 348 11.94 -13.89 20.30
C THR A 348 11.24 -14.36 21.58
N GLY A 349 10.09 -15.03 21.46
CA GLY A 349 9.24 -15.43 22.58
C GLY A 349 8.64 -14.25 23.35
N ARG A 350 8.67 -13.04 22.78
CA ARG A 350 8.18 -11.81 23.43
C ARG A 350 6.70 -11.59 23.15
N ALA A 351 5.98 -11.14 24.16
CA ALA A 351 4.60 -10.68 24.00
C ALA A 351 4.54 -9.38 23.18
N MET A 352 3.64 -9.32 22.22
CA MET A 352 3.41 -8.18 21.32
C MET A 352 2.06 -7.53 21.59
N PRO A 353 1.92 -6.74 22.67
CA PRO A 353 0.66 -6.06 22.99
C PRO A 353 0.26 -5.08 21.89
N GLY A 354 -1.03 -5.05 21.56
CA GLY A 354 -1.59 -4.20 20.51
C GLY A 354 -1.55 -4.78 19.10
N ARG A 355 -0.89 -5.93 18.87
CA ARG A 355 -0.98 -6.67 17.59
C ARG A 355 -2.14 -7.65 17.61
N ARG A 356 -2.78 -7.83 16.46
CA ARG A 356 -3.91 -8.75 16.23
C ARG A 356 -3.71 -9.48 14.91
N TRP A 357 -4.25 -10.69 14.81
CA TRP A 357 -4.34 -11.40 13.54
C TRP A 357 -5.55 -10.90 12.75
N SER A 358 -5.42 -10.85 11.43
CA SER A 358 -6.48 -10.47 10.49
C SER A 358 -7.45 -11.63 10.20
N GLU A 359 -8.48 -11.36 9.38
CA GLU A 359 -9.39 -12.38 8.82
C GLU A 359 -10.15 -13.18 9.89
N GLY A 360 -10.61 -12.51 10.95
CA GLY A 360 -11.39 -13.12 12.02
C GLY A 360 -10.62 -14.09 12.93
N ILE A 361 -9.33 -14.37 12.65
CA ILE A 361 -8.53 -15.34 13.41
C ILE A 361 -8.41 -14.91 14.87
N HIS A 362 -8.17 -13.61 15.11
CA HIS A 362 -8.04 -13.11 16.48
C HIS A 362 -9.36 -13.26 17.24
N GLN A 363 -10.49 -12.98 16.59
CA GLN A 363 -11.84 -13.13 17.15
C GLN A 363 -12.17 -14.60 17.43
N ALA A 364 -11.78 -15.52 16.54
CA ALA A 364 -11.95 -16.95 16.76
C ALA A 364 -11.07 -17.49 17.89
N VAL A 365 -9.83 -16.99 18.04
CA VAL A 365 -8.98 -17.31 19.21
C VAL A 365 -9.58 -16.71 20.48
N GLU A 366 -10.13 -15.50 20.42
CA GLU A 366 -10.86 -14.88 21.53
C GLU A 366 -12.07 -15.73 21.93
N ALA A 367 -12.83 -16.25 20.96
CA ALA A 367 -13.95 -17.15 21.17
C ALA A 367 -13.52 -18.50 21.76
N LYS A 368 -12.44 -19.09 21.23
CA LYS A 368 -11.82 -20.34 21.69
C LYS A 368 -11.45 -20.27 23.18
N GLU A 369 -10.82 -19.17 23.59
CA GLU A 369 -10.36 -18.98 24.97
C GLU A 369 -11.43 -18.38 25.90
N GLY A 370 -12.64 -18.09 25.39
CA GLY A 370 -13.75 -17.55 26.17
C GLY A 370 -13.53 -16.13 26.69
N VAL A 371 -12.68 -15.35 26.02
CA VAL A 371 -12.44 -13.94 26.35
C VAL A 371 -13.43 -13.03 25.62
N PRO A 372 -13.59 -11.75 26.04
CA PRO A 372 -14.44 -10.81 25.32
C PRO A 372 -13.95 -10.64 23.88
N ILE A 373 -14.80 -11.04 22.93
CA ILE A 373 -14.53 -10.92 21.50
C ILE A 373 -14.75 -9.45 21.13
N ARG A 374 -13.73 -8.83 20.51
CA ARG A 374 -13.87 -7.45 20.03
C ARG A 374 -14.40 -7.45 18.59
N HIS A 375 -15.09 -6.38 18.22
CA HIS A 375 -15.59 -6.21 16.86
C HIS A 375 -14.49 -6.34 15.81
N GLU A 376 -14.87 -6.90 14.67
CA GLU A 376 -14.01 -6.98 13.50
C GLU A 376 -13.82 -5.63 12.84
N THR A 377 -12.76 -5.58 12.04
CA THR A 377 -12.54 -4.50 11.09
C THR A 377 -12.93 -5.00 9.72
N GLN A 378 -13.82 -4.29 9.03
CA GLN A 378 -14.21 -4.58 7.66
C GLN A 378 -13.51 -3.64 6.68
N THR A 379 -13.31 -4.10 5.45
CA THR A 379 -12.82 -3.28 4.34
C THR A 379 -13.90 -2.29 3.90
N LEU A 380 -13.63 -0.99 4.03
CA LEU A 380 -14.51 0.08 3.55
C LEU A 380 -14.21 0.47 2.10
N ALA A 381 -12.92 0.49 1.76
CA ALA A 381 -12.44 0.78 0.42
C ALA A 381 -11.09 0.09 0.24
N SER A 382 -10.84 -0.47 -0.93
CA SER A 382 -9.57 -1.09 -1.27
C SER A 382 -9.24 -0.88 -2.75
N THR A 383 -7.95 -0.85 -3.07
CA THR A 383 -7.43 -0.91 -4.44
C THR A 383 -5.99 -1.44 -4.42
N THR A 384 -5.55 -2.05 -5.52
CA THR A 384 -4.11 -2.30 -5.73
C THR A 384 -3.42 -1.07 -6.31
N PHE A 385 -2.09 -0.98 -6.13
CA PHE A 385 -1.30 0.06 -6.81
C PHE A 385 -1.36 -0.11 -8.33
N GLN A 386 -1.36 -1.36 -8.80
CA GLN A 386 -1.50 -1.70 -10.21
C GLN A 386 -2.72 -1.01 -10.82
N ASN A 387 -3.90 -1.26 -10.24
CA ASN A 387 -5.14 -0.70 -10.76
C ASN A 387 -5.27 0.80 -10.51
N TYR A 388 -4.74 1.32 -9.40
CA TYR A 388 -4.70 2.76 -9.16
C TYR A 388 -3.90 3.51 -10.24
N PHE A 389 -2.67 3.07 -10.55
CA PHE A 389 -1.83 3.74 -11.55
C PHE A 389 -2.34 3.57 -12.99
N ARG A 390 -3.09 2.49 -13.28
CA ARG A 390 -3.77 2.30 -14.57
C ARG A 390 -4.91 3.32 -14.82
N LEU A 391 -5.37 4.04 -13.80
CA LEU A 391 -6.41 5.08 -13.95
C LEU A 391 -5.86 6.38 -14.55
N TYR A 392 -4.54 6.59 -14.54
CA TYR A 392 -3.94 7.79 -15.12
C TYR A 392 -4.05 7.77 -16.64
N SER A 393 -4.36 8.92 -17.24
CA SER A 393 -4.42 9.06 -18.71
C SER A 393 -3.06 8.81 -19.35
N THR A 394 -1.98 9.21 -18.67
CA THR A 394 -0.61 8.85 -19.05
C THR A 394 0.19 8.52 -17.79
N LEU A 395 0.90 7.40 -17.84
CA LEU A 395 1.79 6.93 -16.78
C LEU A 395 3.20 6.86 -17.33
N ALA A 396 4.17 7.37 -16.58
CA ALA A 396 5.58 7.29 -16.90
C ALA A 396 6.39 6.98 -15.63
N GLY A 397 7.64 6.61 -15.79
CA GLY A 397 8.49 6.36 -14.63
C GLY A 397 9.97 6.45 -14.92
N MET A 398 10.76 6.51 -13.87
CA MET A 398 12.21 6.54 -13.97
C MET A 398 12.83 5.67 -12.88
N THR A 399 13.92 4.98 -13.22
CA THR A 399 14.69 4.19 -12.26
C THR A 399 16.07 3.86 -12.84
N GLY A 400 16.99 3.31 -12.03
CA GLY A 400 18.29 2.84 -12.50
C GLY A 400 18.31 1.39 -12.98
N THR A 401 17.20 0.65 -12.81
CA THR A 401 17.21 -0.81 -12.96
C THR A 401 15.84 -1.36 -13.41
N ALA A 402 15.30 -0.92 -14.55
CA ALA A 402 13.98 -1.34 -15.05
C ALA A 402 14.01 -2.48 -16.08
N ASP A 403 15.10 -2.62 -16.84
CA ASP A 403 15.20 -3.53 -18.00
C ASP A 403 14.95 -4.99 -17.62
N THR A 404 15.29 -5.39 -16.38
CA THR A 404 15.01 -6.74 -15.89
C THR A 404 13.52 -7.05 -15.79
N GLU A 405 12.70 -6.04 -15.47
CA GLU A 405 11.25 -6.16 -15.28
C GLU A 405 10.47 -5.57 -16.47
N ALA A 406 11.13 -5.26 -17.59
CA ALA A 406 10.51 -4.62 -18.75
C ALA A 406 9.29 -5.39 -19.29
N PHE A 407 9.32 -6.73 -19.17
CA PHE A 407 8.17 -7.57 -19.53
C PHE A 407 6.98 -7.37 -18.58
N GLU A 408 7.20 -7.33 -17.27
CA GLU A 408 6.17 -7.11 -16.26
C GLU A 408 5.56 -5.70 -16.39
N PHE A 409 6.40 -4.68 -16.56
CA PHE A 409 5.95 -3.29 -16.77
C PHE A 409 5.02 -3.17 -17.99
N ASN A 410 5.40 -3.76 -19.11
CA ASN A 410 4.58 -3.72 -20.31
C ASN A 410 3.30 -4.56 -20.16
N GLN A 411 3.38 -5.73 -19.53
CA GLN A 411 2.21 -6.60 -19.38
C GLN A 411 1.14 -6.03 -18.43
N ILE A 412 1.55 -5.40 -17.32
CA ILE A 412 0.63 -4.91 -16.29
C ILE A 412 0.20 -3.47 -16.57
N TYR A 413 1.13 -2.60 -16.97
CA TYR A 413 0.92 -1.16 -17.06
C TYR A 413 0.99 -0.61 -18.49
N GLY A 414 1.36 -1.43 -19.48
CA GLY A 414 1.62 -0.96 -20.84
C GLY A 414 2.88 -0.07 -20.97
N LEU A 415 3.76 -0.10 -19.96
CA LEU A 415 4.94 0.75 -19.91
C LEU A 415 6.12 0.08 -20.61
N GLU A 416 6.66 0.74 -21.63
CA GLU A 416 7.90 0.31 -22.29
C GLU A 416 9.13 0.88 -21.56
N VAL A 417 10.20 0.09 -21.46
CA VAL A 417 11.47 0.52 -20.87
C VAL A 417 12.44 0.99 -21.95
N VAL A 418 12.97 2.20 -21.78
CA VAL A 418 14.03 2.77 -22.62
C VAL A 418 15.31 2.87 -21.78
N VAL A 419 16.35 2.14 -22.20
CA VAL A 419 17.65 2.13 -21.52
C VAL A 419 18.50 3.26 -22.07
N LEU A 420 18.73 4.28 -21.24
CA LEU A 420 19.46 5.47 -21.63
C LEU A 420 20.98 5.29 -21.45
N PRO A 421 21.80 5.86 -22.35
CA PRO A 421 23.24 5.89 -22.15
C PRO A 421 23.59 6.77 -20.94
N THR A 422 24.70 6.47 -20.29
CA THR A 422 25.26 7.32 -19.22
C THR A 422 25.93 8.56 -19.82
N HIS A 423 25.93 9.69 -19.11
CA HIS A 423 26.65 10.88 -19.56
C HIS A 423 28.15 10.61 -19.69
N MET A 424 28.72 9.94 -18.68
CA MET A 424 30.12 9.54 -18.63
C MET A 424 30.27 8.02 -18.69
N PRO A 425 31.38 7.47 -19.24
CA PRO A 425 31.61 6.03 -19.26
C PRO A 425 31.70 5.44 -17.84
N MET A 426 30.99 4.36 -17.57
CA MET A 426 31.04 3.69 -16.27
C MET A 426 32.29 2.81 -16.15
N ILE A 427 33.14 3.10 -15.16
CA ILE A 427 34.43 2.43 -14.92
C ILE A 427 34.49 1.63 -13.61
N ARG A 428 33.37 1.45 -12.90
CA ARG A 428 33.31 0.72 -11.63
C ARG A 428 33.74 -0.73 -11.82
N GLU A 429 34.58 -1.22 -10.91
CA GLU A 429 34.99 -2.62 -10.86
C GLU A 429 34.00 -3.47 -10.03
N ASP A 430 33.14 -4.23 -10.70
CA ASP A 430 32.25 -5.19 -10.03
C ASP A 430 32.96 -6.55 -9.88
N ARG A 431 33.44 -6.83 -8.66
CA ARG A 431 34.22 -8.03 -8.33
C ARG A 431 33.32 -9.26 -8.14
N ASN A 432 33.87 -10.45 -8.31
CA ASN A 432 33.14 -11.70 -8.06
C ASN A 432 32.75 -11.83 -6.57
N ASP A 433 31.63 -12.48 -6.32
CA ASP A 433 31.17 -12.83 -4.98
C ASP A 433 32.16 -13.77 -4.27
N LEU A 434 32.28 -13.60 -2.95
CA LEU A 434 33.02 -14.49 -2.04
C LEU A 434 32.04 -15.31 -1.22
N ILE A 435 32.22 -16.63 -1.18
CA ILE A 435 31.25 -17.53 -0.54
C ILE A 435 31.98 -18.34 0.53
N TYR A 436 31.43 -18.31 1.75
CA TYR A 436 31.97 -18.93 2.95
C TYR A 436 31.06 -20.05 3.46
N LEU A 437 31.60 -20.96 4.26
CA LEU A 437 30.84 -22.08 4.81
C LEU A 437 29.95 -21.64 5.98
N SER A 438 30.46 -20.76 6.84
CA SER A 438 29.77 -20.27 8.03
C SER A 438 29.52 -18.76 7.99
N MET A 439 28.50 -18.30 8.71
CA MET A 439 28.29 -16.85 8.90
C MET A 439 29.48 -16.16 9.57
N ASP A 440 30.14 -16.80 10.54
CA ASP A 440 31.25 -16.17 11.27
C ASP A 440 32.43 -15.87 10.34
N GLU A 441 32.81 -16.81 9.48
CA GLU A 441 33.85 -16.60 8.46
C GLU A 441 33.49 -15.46 7.50
N LYS A 442 32.22 -15.39 7.07
CA LYS A 442 31.72 -14.31 6.23
C LYS A 442 31.91 -12.94 6.89
N TYR A 443 31.48 -12.80 8.14
CA TYR A 443 31.59 -11.53 8.87
C TYR A 443 33.05 -11.16 9.18
N ASP A 444 33.89 -12.13 9.53
CA ASP A 444 35.33 -11.90 9.72
C ASP A 444 35.99 -11.34 8.46
N ALA A 445 35.65 -11.91 7.29
CA ALA A 445 36.17 -11.45 6.01
C ALA A 445 35.63 -10.08 5.58
N ILE A 446 34.36 -9.78 5.87
CA ILE A 446 33.77 -8.45 5.64
C ILE A 446 34.51 -7.40 6.47
N VAL A 447 34.75 -7.68 7.76
CA VAL A 447 35.41 -6.73 8.65
C VAL A 447 36.87 -6.50 8.24
N GLU A 448 37.55 -7.53 7.74
CA GLU A 448 38.91 -7.38 7.20
C GLU A 448 38.95 -6.47 5.96
N ASP A 449 38.04 -6.68 5.01
CA ASP A 449 37.93 -5.84 3.80
C ASP A 449 37.61 -4.37 4.15
N ILE A 450 36.74 -4.15 5.15
CA ILE A 450 36.47 -2.81 5.68
C ILE A 450 37.75 -2.20 6.27
N ASN A 451 38.50 -2.97 7.08
CA ASN A 451 39.72 -2.48 7.71
C ASN A 451 40.77 -2.06 6.67
N GLU A 452 41.05 -2.92 5.68
CA GLU A 452 41.96 -2.63 4.56
C GLU A 452 41.57 -1.35 3.81
N CYS A 453 40.28 -1.18 3.51
CA CYS A 453 39.76 0.03 2.86
C CYS A 453 39.95 1.28 3.75
N THR A 454 39.64 1.18 5.04
CA THR A 454 39.78 2.32 5.96
C THR A 454 41.23 2.74 6.19
N GLU A 455 42.19 1.80 6.23
CA GLU A 455 43.63 2.10 6.29
C GLU A 455 44.10 2.88 5.06
N GLN A 456 43.52 2.59 3.90
CA GLN A 456 43.74 3.33 2.64
C GLN A 456 42.92 4.63 2.54
N HIS A 457 42.20 5.01 3.60
CA HIS A 457 41.30 6.17 3.65
C HIS A 457 40.17 6.10 2.60
N ARG A 458 39.82 4.90 2.15
CA ARG A 458 38.76 4.67 1.18
C ARG A 458 37.39 4.59 1.88
N PRO A 459 36.36 5.31 1.42
CA PRO A 459 35.02 5.20 1.99
C PRO A 459 34.37 3.86 1.64
N VAL A 460 33.58 3.32 2.58
CA VAL A 460 32.90 2.03 2.44
C VAL A 460 31.41 2.15 2.78
N LEU A 461 30.57 1.63 1.89
CA LEU A 461 29.15 1.41 2.15
C LEU A 461 28.86 -0.09 2.21
N VAL A 462 28.32 -0.54 3.34
CA VAL A 462 27.93 -1.93 3.57
C VAL A 462 26.42 -2.05 3.52
N GLY A 463 25.88 -2.83 2.58
CA GLY A 463 24.47 -3.14 2.47
C GLY A 463 24.16 -4.48 3.15
N THR A 464 23.25 -4.47 4.12
CA THR A 464 22.70 -5.69 4.75
C THR A 464 21.24 -5.87 4.39
N THR A 465 20.67 -7.06 4.59
CA THR A 465 19.25 -7.34 4.29
C THR A 465 18.31 -7.04 5.46
N SER A 466 18.81 -7.15 6.70
CA SER A 466 18.03 -7.01 7.93
C SER A 466 18.72 -6.11 8.97
N ILE A 467 17.94 -5.57 9.91
CA ILE A 467 18.44 -4.76 11.04
C ILE A 467 19.33 -5.62 11.94
N ASP A 468 18.98 -6.88 12.14
CA ASP A 468 19.76 -7.80 12.98
C ASP A 468 21.15 -8.05 12.38
N SER A 469 21.25 -8.22 11.05
CA SER A 469 22.54 -8.31 10.35
C SER A 469 23.34 -7.01 10.48
N SER A 470 22.68 -5.83 10.40
CA SER A 470 23.34 -4.53 10.62
C SER A 470 23.90 -4.40 12.04
N GLU A 471 23.11 -4.77 13.06
CA GLU A 471 23.51 -4.71 14.47
C GLU A 471 24.61 -5.72 14.80
N ARG A 472 24.57 -6.91 14.21
CA ARG A 472 25.64 -7.91 14.32
C ARG A 472 26.95 -7.37 13.75
N LEU A 473 26.93 -6.83 12.53
CA LEU A 473 28.11 -6.24 11.92
C LEU A 473 28.63 -5.03 12.72
N SER A 474 27.72 -4.16 13.19
CA SER A 474 28.08 -3.02 14.05
C SER A 474 28.83 -3.46 15.31
N LYS A 475 28.38 -4.54 15.97
CA LYS A 475 29.08 -5.10 17.13
C LYS A 475 30.48 -5.58 16.78
N GLU A 476 30.67 -6.27 15.66
CA GLU A 476 32.00 -6.74 15.24
C GLU A 476 32.94 -5.56 14.90
N LEU A 477 32.44 -4.53 14.21
CA LEU A 477 33.22 -3.32 13.94
C LEU A 477 33.62 -2.56 15.22
N ARG A 478 32.73 -2.49 16.22
CA ARG A 478 33.05 -1.88 17.53
C ARG A 478 34.16 -2.64 18.26
N LYS A 479 34.20 -3.98 18.17
CA LYS A 479 35.28 -4.78 18.77
C LYS A 479 36.64 -4.43 18.16
N ARG A 480 36.69 -4.10 16.86
CA ARG A 480 37.90 -3.67 16.15
C ARG A 480 38.13 -2.15 16.15
N GLN A 481 37.34 -1.40 16.92
CA GLN A 481 37.45 0.06 17.06
C GLN A 481 37.27 0.86 15.75
N ILE A 482 36.49 0.34 14.80
CA ILE A 482 36.19 1.03 13.54
C ILE A 482 34.96 1.93 13.75
N GLU A 483 35.12 3.24 13.54
CA GLU A 483 34.02 4.21 13.57
C GLU A 483 33.08 3.99 12.37
N HIS A 484 31.78 3.87 12.62
CA HIS A 484 30.80 3.65 11.57
C HIS A 484 29.42 4.20 11.95
N ASN A 485 28.60 4.46 10.93
CA ASN A 485 27.20 4.82 11.08
C ASN A 485 26.29 3.67 10.63
N VAL A 486 25.12 3.53 11.26
CA VAL A 486 24.11 2.52 10.90
C VAL A 486 22.81 3.23 10.51
N LEU A 487 22.27 2.90 9.33
CA LEU A 487 21.05 3.45 8.77
C LEU A 487 19.98 2.35 8.72
N ASN A 488 18.88 2.56 9.43
CA ASN A 488 17.84 1.54 9.66
C ASN A 488 16.49 1.91 9.02
N ALA A 489 16.45 2.87 8.09
CA ALA A 489 15.24 3.39 7.44
C ALA A 489 14.16 3.93 8.41
N LYS A 490 14.58 4.49 9.56
CA LYS A 490 13.66 5.04 10.58
C LYS A 490 13.60 6.56 10.58
N GLN A 491 14.71 7.23 10.29
CA GLN A 491 14.81 8.69 10.33
C GLN A 491 15.36 9.18 8.99
N HIS A 492 14.50 9.30 7.98
CA HIS A 492 14.94 9.58 6.60
C HIS A 492 15.80 10.83 6.44
N GLU A 493 15.45 11.93 7.12
CA GLU A 493 16.19 13.20 7.06
C GLU A 493 17.61 13.05 7.65
N ARG A 494 17.73 12.53 8.87
CA ARG A 494 19.04 12.29 9.51
C ARG A 494 19.88 11.26 8.73
N GLU A 495 19.23 10.23 8.19
CA GLU A 495 19.90 9.22 7.37
C GLU A 495 20.43 9.84 6.07
N ALA A 496 19.66 10.73 5.43
CA ALA A 496 20.11 11.47 4.25
C ALA A 496 21.34 12.34 4.55
N GLU A 497 21.38 13.04 5.69
CA GLU A 497 22.56 13.80 6.12
C GLU A 497 23.81 12.91 6.27
N ILE A 498 23.65 11.71 6.84
CA ILE A 498 24.75 10.76 7.00
C ILE A 498 25.22 10.26 5.63
N VAL A 499 24.30 9.89 4.74
CA VAL A 499 24.59 9.38 3.40
C VAL A 499 25.29 10.42 2.54
N ALA A 500 24.84 11.68 2.60
CA ALA A 500 25.47 12.79 1.90
C ALA A 500 26.94 12.97 2.29
N GLN A 501 27.33 12.50 3.48
CA GLN A 501 28.70 12.60 4.01
C GLN A 501 29.45 11.25 3.98
N ALA A 502 28.83 10.18 3.49
CA ALA A 502 29.40 8.82 3.48
C ALA A 502 30.60 8.68 2.52
N GLY A 503 30.73 9.56 1.53
CA GLY A 503 31.85 9.57 0.59
C GLY A 503 33.13 10.22 1.13
N LYS A 504 33.18 10.65 2.39
CA LYS A 504 34.38 11.24 3.01
C LYS A 504 35.48 10.18 3.21
N PRO A 505 36.77 10.57 3.16
CA PRO A 505 37.89 9.66 3.38
C PRO A 505 37.72 8.82 4.66
N GLY A 506 37.88 7.50 4.53
CA GLY A 506 37.84 6.53 5.64
C GLY A 506 36.48 6.35 6.33
N LYS A 507 35.38 6.94 5.83
CA LYS A 507 34.05 6.75 6.45
C LYS A 507 33.45 5.39 6.09
N VAL A 508 32.90 4.73 7.12
CA VAL A 508 32.17 3.46 7.01
C VAL A 508 30.70 3.70 7.33
N THR A 509 29.83 3.29 6.42
CA THR A 509 28.37 3.41 6.57
C THR A 509 27.72 2.06 6.34
N ILE A 510 26.89 1.60 7.28
CA ILE A 510 26.06 0.40 7.16
C ILE A 510 24.65 0.84 6.83
N ALA A 511 24.08 0.32 5.74
CA ALA A 511 22.71 0.56 5.32
C ALA A 511 21.91 -0.73 5.35
N THR A 512 20.84 -0.77 6.14
CA THR A 512 19.88 -1.87 6.11
C THR A 512 19.00 -1.74 4.86
N ASN A 513 18.97 -2.81 4.07
CA ASN A 513 18.27 -2.95 2.80
C ASN A 513 18.65 -1.81 1.83
N MET A 514 17.81 -0.77 1.77
CA MET A 514 18.02 0.41 0.93
C MET A 514 17.90 1.72 1.74
N ALA A 515 18.24 1.69 3.05
CA ALA A 515 18.30 2.90 3.86
C ALA A 515 19.23 3.95 3.22
N GLY A 516 18.83 5.22 3.30
CA GLY A 516 19.53 6.29 2.59
C GLY A 516 19.21 6.41 1.09
N ARG A 517 18.12 5.78 0.62
CA ARG A 517 17.64 5.93 -0.77
C ARG A 517 17.37 7.39 -1.13
N GLY A 518 17.54 7.71 -2.41
CA GLY A 518 17.25 9.04 -2.96
C GLY A 518 18.32 10.08 -2.65
N THR A 519 19.29 9.77 -1.78
CA THR A 519 20.44 10.66 -1.52
C THR A 519 21.69 10.16 -2.23
N ASP A 520 22.41 11.09 -2.84
CA ASP A 520 23.61 10.81 -3.61
C ASP A 520 24.87 10.82 -2.73
N ILE A 521 25.73 9.81 -2.93
CA ILE A 521 27.01 9.72 -2.21
C ILE A 521 28.08 10.35 -3.09
N VAL A 522 28.44 11.59 -2.76
CA VAL A 522 29.49 12.34 -3.46
C VAL A 522 30.85 12.02 -2.84
N LEU A 523 31.84 11.66 -3.66
CA LEU A 523 33.21 11.41 -3.19
C LEU A 523 33.81 12.69 -2.57
N GLY A 524 34.37 12.59 -1.37
CA GLY A 524 34.80 13.75 -0.56
C GLY A 524 33.74 14.31 0.40
N GLY A 525 32.50 13.79 0.34
CA GLY A 525 31.31 14.31 1.02
C GLY A 525 30.56 15.35 0.18
N SER A 526 29.29 15.58 0.43
CA SER A 526 28.51 16.58 -0.32
C SER A 526 28.86 18.00 0.12
N PHE A 527 29.50 18.77 -0.78
CA PHE A 527 29.77 20.19 -0.55
C PHE A 527 28.49 21.00 -0.51
N MET A 528 27.50 20.67 -1.35
CA MET A 528 26.18 21.35 -1.36
C MET A 528 25.48 21.20 -0.01
N ALA A 529 25.58 20.03 0.63
CA ALA A 529 25.02 19.81 1.97
C ALA A 529 25.81 20.56 3.07
N GLU A 530 27.10 20.83 2.86
CA GLU A 530 27.89 21.68 3.77
C GLU A 530 27.50 23.16 3.61
N VAL A 531 27.27 23.62 2.36
CA VAL A 531 26.81 24.98 2.04
C VAL A 531 25.40 25.24 2.55
N ALA A 532 24.47 24.29 2.41
CA ALA A 532 23.09 24.44 2.88
C ALA A 532 22.98 24.72 4.38
N LYS A 533 23.99 24.35 5.18
CA LYS A 533 24.03 24.65 6.63
C LYS A 533 24.34 26.13 6.94
N LEU A 534 24.78 26.90 5.95
CA LEU A 534 25.05 28.34 6.08
C LEU A 534 23.78 29.19 5.98
N GLY A 535 22.65 28.63 5.55
CA GLY A 535 21.36 29.32 5.36
C GLY A 535 21.06 29.67 3.89
N ASP A 536 19.99 30.42 3.66
CA ASP A 536 19.41 30.65 2.32
C ASP A 536 20.22 31.63 1.44
N GLU A 537 21.06 32.48 2.03
CA GLU A 537 21.99 33.38 1.31
C GLU A 537 23.43 33.20 1.82
N PRO A 538 24.11 32.10 1.44
CA PRO A 538 25.48 31.86 1.85
C PRO A 538 26.43 32.88 1.20
N ASN A 539 27.33 33.46 1.98
CA ASN A 539 28.32 34.40 1.47
C ASN A 539 29.27 33.69 0.48
N GLU A 540 29.47 34.24 -0.73
CA GLU A 540 30.30 33.64 -1.79
C GLU A 540 31.71 33.24 -1.29
N THR A 541 32.29 34.03 -0.37
CA THR A 541 33.60 33.72 0.22
C THR A 541 33.60 32.44 1.07
N GLU A 542 32.48 32.12 1.73
CA GLU A 542 32.34 30.92 2.56
C GLU A 542 32.10 29.68 1.69
N VAL A 543 31.32 29.82 0.62
CA VAL A 543 31.11 28.77 -0.39
C VAL A 543 32.44 28.38 -1.05
N GLN A 544 33.24 29.37 -1.48
CA GLN A 544 34.57 29.11 -2.05
C GLN A 544 35.51 28.43 -1.05
N LYS A 545 35.44 28.81 0.22
CA LYS A 545 36.22 28.15 1.27
C LYS A 545 35.84 26.66 1.41
N ILE A 546 34.55 26.34 1.51
CA ILE A 546 34.07 24.95 1.59
C ILE A 546 34.53 24.15 0.36
N MET A 547 34.40 24.73 -0.83
CA MET A 547 34.84 24.08 -2.07
C MET A 547 36.36 23.82 -2.08
N SER A 548 37.16 24.78 -1.62
CA SER A 548 38.63 24.63 -1.51
C SER A 548 39.05 23.57 -0.50
N GLU A 549 38.26 23.34 0.56
CA GLU A 549 38.46 22.28 1.54
C GLU A 549 37.93 20.92 1.06
N TRP A 550 36.96 20.92 0.15
CA TRP A 550 36.36 19.71 -0.43
C TRP A 550 37.26 19.08 -1.50
N GLN A 551 37.83 19.88 -2.41
CA GLN A 551 38.61 19.36 -3.55
C GLN A 551 39.74 18.40 -3.12
N PRO A 552 40.59 18.70 -2.11
CA PRO A 552 41.63 17.77 -1.67
C PRO A 552 41.06 16.46 -1.10
N ARG A 553 39.91 16.52 -0.41
CA ARG A 553 39.21 15.32 0.10
C ARG A 553 38.69 14.46 -1.04
N HIS A 554 38.12 15.09 -2.06
CA HIS A 554 37.63 14.40 -3.25
C HIS A 554 38.78 13.69 -3.98
N ASP A 555 39.87 14.41 -4.28
CA ASP A 555 41.03 13.88 -4.98
C ASP A 555 41.67 12.70 -4.23
N GLN A 556 41.73 12.78 -2.89
CA GLN A 556 42.21 11.67 -2.04
C GLN A 556 41.35 10.41 -2.21
N VAL A 557 40.02 10.55 -2.21
CA VAL A 557 39.10 9.42 -2.36
C VAL A 557 39.18 8.81 -3.76
N VAL A 558 39.26 9.64 -4.79
CA VAL A 558 39.44 9.20 -6.18
C VAL A 558 40.75 8.40 -6.32
N ALA A 559 41.85 8.91 -5.76
CA ALA A 559 43.15 8.22 -5.77
C ALA A 559 43.14 6.90 -4.97
N ALA A 560 42.34 6.81 -3.90
CA ALA A 560 42.13 5.58 -3.13
C ALA A 560 41.22 4.55 -3.83
N GLY A 561 40.76 4.82 -5.06
CA GLY A 561 39.91 3.93 -5.84
C GLY A 561 38.40 4.15 -5.66
N GLY A 562 38.00 5.31 -5.13
CA GLY A 562 36.61 5.73 -4.97
C GLY A 562 35.82 4.94 -3.93
N LEU A 563 34.49 5.01 -3.98
CA LEU A 563 33.61 4.34 -3.02
C LEU A 563 33.65 2.81 -3.17
N HIS A 564 33.87 2.10 -2.07
CA HIS A 564 33.74 0.65 -2.02
C HIS A 564 32.36 0.21 -1.52
N ILE A 565 31.70 -0.68 -2.26
CA ILE A 565 30.41 -1.28 -1.89
C ILE A 565 30.61 -2.73 -1.46
N ILE A 566 30.09 -3.06 -0.27
CA ILE A 566 30.07 -4.42 0.26
C ILE A 566 28.60 -4.85 0.43
N GLY A 567 28.19 -5.91 -0.26
CA GLY A 567 26.92 -6.59 0.03
C GLY A 567 27.16 -7.77 0.97
N THR A 568 26.48 -7.82 2.11
CA THR A 568 26.69 -8.90 3.10
C THR A 568 25.90 -10.17 2.81
N GLU A 569 24.93 -10.07 1.89
CA GLU A 569 24.02 -11.12 1.44
C GLU A 569 23.51 -10.73 0.04
N ARG A 570 22.91 -11.68 -0.68
CA ARG A 570 22.16 -11.42 -1.91
C ARG A 570 20.70 -11.15 -1.57
N HIS A 571 20.12 -10.13 -2.18
CA HIS A 571 18.68 -9.90 -2.06
C HIS A 571 17.90 -10.94 -2.86
N GLU A 572 16.60 -11.06 -2.57
CA GLU A 572 15.67 -11.90 -3.33
C GLU A 572 15.61 -11.51 -4.82
N SER A 573 15.88 -10.23 -5.13
CA SER A 573 15.94 -9.71 -6.49
C SER A 573 17.33 -9.19 -6.84
N ARG A 574 17.79 -9.50 -8.06
CA ARG A 574 19.05 -9.01 -8.62
C ARG A 574 19.03 -7.48 -8.81
N ARG A 575 17.85 -6.91 -9.02
CA ARG A 575 17.63 -5.48 -9.17
C ARG A 575 18.13 -4.70 -7.97
N ILE A 576 17.74 -5.13 -6.77
CA ILE A 576 18.13 -4.49 -5.49
C ILE A 576 19.65 -4.57 -5.29
N ASP A 577 20.26 -5.73 -5.60
CA ASP A 577 21.72 -5.86 -5.57
C ASP A 577 22.40 -4.85 -6.52
N ASN A 578 21.87 -4.66 -7.73
CA ASN A 578 22.40 -3.71 -8.70
C ASN A 578 22.20 -2.26 -8.26
N GLN A 579 21.11 -1.93 -7.56
CA GLN A 579 20.92 -0.62 -6.96
C GLN A 579 21.98 -0.33 -5.89
N LEU A 580 22.30 -1.32 -5.05
CA LEU A 580 23.39 -1.21 -4.06
C LEU A 580 24.74 -0.97 -4.75
N ARG A 581 25.07 -1.73 -5.80
CA ARG A 581 26.29 -1.49 -6.61
C ARG A 581 26.30 -0.09 -7.22
N GLY A 582 25.16 0.36 -7.73
CA GLY A 582 24.93 1.67 -8.34
C GLY A 582 25.12 2.86 -7.40
N ARG A 583 25.35 2.63 -6.10
CA ARG A 583 25.78 3.67 -5.16
C ARG A 583 27.22 4.12 -5.41
N SER A 584 28.03 3.32 -6.09
CA SER A 584 29.43 3.63 -6.46
C SER A 584 29.62 3.79 -7.97
N GLY A 585 30.68 4.51 -8.36
CA GLY A 585 31.12 4.71 -9.75
C GLY A 585 30.15 5.55 -10.58
N ARG A 586 29.67 6.66 -10.00
CA ARG A 586 28.70 7.58 -10.62
C ARG A 586 29.42 8.64 -11.45
N GLN A 587 28.81 9.11 -12.53
CA GLN A 587 29.40 10.11 -13.42
C GLN A 587 30.85 9.77 -13.88
N GLY A 588 31.16 8.48 -14.00
CA GLY A 588 32.49 8.01 -14.39
C GLY A 588 33.53 7.96 -13.27
N ASP A 589 33.12 8.18 -12.01
CA ASP A 589 34.00 8.04 -10.84
C ASP A 589 34.58 6.61 -10.74
N PRO A 590 35.80 6.47 -10.17
CA PRO A 590 36.29 5.17 -9.78
C PRO A 590 35.45 4.58 -8.64
N GLY A 591 35.46 3.26 -8.54
CA GLY A 591 34.72 2.56 -7.49
C GLY A 591 34.82 1.06 -7.65
N SER A 592 34.46 0.32 -6.60
CA SER A 592 34.34 -1.13 -6.71
C SER A 592 33.21 -1.69 -5.87
N SER A 593 32.66 -2.83 -6.28
CA SER A 593 31.64 -3.56 -5.52
C SER A 593 32.04 -5.02 -5.32
N ARG A 594 31.63 -5.62 -4.19
CA ARG A 594 31.80 -7.04 -3.90
C ARG A 594 30.69 -7.54 -2.98
N PHE A 595 30.26 -8.78 -3.18
CA PHE A 595 29.29 -9.45 -2.30
C PHE A 595 29.98 -10.58 -1.52
N TYR A 596 29.61 -10.72 -0.26
CA TYR A 596 30.08 -11.74 0.67
C TYR A 596 28.89 -12.59 1.07
N LEU A 597 28.94 -13.90 0.87
CA LEU A 597 27.83 -14.81 1.05
C LEU A 597 28.23 -15.98 1.95
N SER A 598 27.25 -16.59 2.59
CA SER A 598 27.40 -17.81 3.39
C SER A 598 26.42 -18.87 2.92
N MET A 599 26.82 -20.15 3.04
CA MET A 599 25.92 -21.29 2.85
C MET A 599 24.73 -21.27 3.82
N GLU A 600 24.87 -20.56 4.94
CA GLU A 600 23.84 -20.39 5.97
C GLU A 600 22.91 -19.20 5.71
N ASP A 601 23.13 -18.40 4.65
CA ASP A 601 22.25 -17.30 4.29
C ASP A 601 20.87 -17.81 3.82
N ASP A 602 19.82 -17.01 4.01
CA ASP A 602 18.43 -17.43 3.76
C ASP A 602 18.16 -17.81 2.30
N LEU A 603 18.72 -17.05 1.35
CA LEU A 603 18.63 -17.37 -0.08
C LEU A 603 19.25 -18.73 -0.38
N MET A 604 20.36 -19.06 0.29
CA MET A 604 21.06 -20.32 0.10
C MET A 604 20.28 -21.46 0.75
N LYS A 605 19.79 -21.31 1.98
CA LYS A 605 18.96 -22.32 2.66
C LYS A 605 17.70 -22.70 1.87
N ARG A 606 17.03 -21.71 1.25
CA ARG A 606 15.79 -21.97 0.49
C ARG A 606 16.01 -22.71 -0.83
N PHE A 607 17.19 -22.58 -1.46
CA PHE A 607 17.40 -23.04 -2.84
C PHE A 607 18.64 -23.92 -3.07
N ALA A 608 19.49 -24.11 -2.06
CA ALA A 608 20.57 -25.08 -2.09
C ALA A 608 19.99 -26.49 -2.12
N SER A 609 20.03 -27.13 -3.28
CA SER A 609 19.74 -28.57 -3.38
C SER A 609 20.70 -29.35 -2.47
N GLU A 610 20.26 -30.44 -1.82
CA GLU A 610 21.12 -31.31 -1.00
C GLU A 610 22.41 -31.73 -1.72
N ARG A 611 22.33 -31.94 -3.05
CA ARG A 611 23.48 -32.24 -3.91
C ARG A 611 24.55 -31.15 -3.91
N TRP A 612 24.14 -29.89 -3.81
CA TRP A 612 25.02 -28.73 -3.84
C TRP A 612 25.75 -28.55 -2.50
N ASN A 613 25.03 -28.73 -1.38
CA ASN A 613 25.64 -28.77 -0.05
C ASN A 613 26.67 -29.90 0.07
N ASN A 614 26.35 -31.10 -0.43
CA ASN A 614 27.26 -32.24 -0.42
C ASN A 614 28.50 -32.02 -1.30
N MET A 615 28.35 -31.37 -2.46
CA MET A 615 29.47 -31.04 -3.35
C MET A 615 30.43 -30.04 -2.70
N ILE A 616 29.90 -29.00 -2.03
CA ILE A 616 30.73 -27.99 -1.36
C ILE A 616 31.42 -28.54 -0.12
N GLN A 617 30.75 -29.36 0.68
CA GLN A 617 31.38 -30.06 1.80
C GLN A 617 32.49 -31.03 1.32
N SER A 618 32.34 -31.64 0.14
CA SER A 618 33.37 -32.52 -0.44
C SER A 618 34.60 -31.79 -0.98
N LEU A 619 34.54 -30.46 -1.17
CA LEU A 619 35.67 -29.66 -1.65
C LEU A 619 36.75 -29.42 -0.59
N GLY A 620 36.49 -29.72 0.69
CA GLY A 620 37.50 -29.72 1.75
C GLY A 620 38.12 -28.36 2.04
N LEU A 621 37.33 -27.27 1.95
CA LEU A 621 37.78 -25.91 2.19
C LEU A 621 38.28 -25.73 3.63
N GLU A 622 39.44 -25.07 3.78
CA GLU A 622 39.94 -24.70 5.10
C GLU A 622 39.21 -23.45 5.64
N ARG A 623 39.21 -23.28 6.96
CA ARG A 623 38.53 -22.16 7.62
C ARG A 623 39.10 -20.83 7.11
N GLY A 624 38.24 -19.99 6.51
CA GLY A 624 38.62 -18.68 5.97
C GLY A 624 38.90 -18.67 4.45
N GLU A 625 38.87 -19.83 3.77
CA GLU A 625 38.96 -19.90 2.32
C GLU A 625 37.60 -19.60 1.65
N ALA A 626 37.57 -18.62 0.76
CA ALA A 626 36.38 -18.26 0.00
C ALA A 626 36.31 -19.03 -1.33
N ILE A 627 35.13 -19.53 -1.67
CA ILE A 627 34.88 -20.10 -2.99
C ILE A 627 34.69 -18.97 -4.00
N GLN A 628 35.59 -18.88 -4.98
CA GLN A 628 35.51 -17.93 -6.09
C GLN A 628 35.38 -18.69 -7.42
N HIS A 629 34.16 -19.03 -7.84
CA HIS A 629 33.97 -19.75 -9.09
C HIS A 629 32.74 -19.25 -9.88
N LYS A 630 32.94 -18.99 -11.18
CA LYS A 630 31.88 -18.50 -12.09
C LYS A 630 30.63 -19.39 -12.12
N MET A 631 30.80 -20.70 -11.94
CA MET A 631 29.68 -21.65 -11.86
C MET A 631 28.74 -21.33 -10.68
N VAL A 632 29.30 -20.89 -9.56
CA VAL A 632 28.53 -20.62 -8.35
C VAL A 632 27.73 -19.32 -8.48
N ASN A 633 28.34 -18.26 -9.03
CA ASN A 633 27.61 -17.02 -9.35
C ASN A 633 26.42 -17.30 -10.28
N ASN A 634 26.59 -18.14 -11.30
CA ASN A 634 25.50 -18.53 -12.19
C ASN A 634 24.39 -19.33 -11.48
N ALA A 635 24.73 -20.13 -10.47
CA ALA A 635 23.74 -20.87 -9.68
C ALA A 635 22.92 -19.94 -8.79
N ILE A 636 23.57 -18.97 -8.14
CA ILE A 636 22.90 -17.93 -7.34
C ILE A 636 21.98 -17.08 -8.23
N GLU A 637 22.45 -16.66 -9.41
CA GLU A 637 21.63 -15.91 -10.37
C GLU A 637 20.37 -16.69 -10.78
N ARG A 638 20.48 -18.01 -10.96
CA ARG A 638 19.30 -18.86 -11.24
C ARG A 638 18.36 -18.96 -10.05
N ALA A 639 18.88 -18.99 -8.82
CA ALA A 639 18.06 -18.99 -7.61
C ALA A 639 17.29 -17.68 -7.48
N GLN A 640 17.95 -16.52 -7.63
CA GLN A 640 17.30 -15.20 -7.63
C GLN A 640 16.21 -15.10 -8.69
N ARG A 641 16.48 -15.51 -9.94
CA ARG A 641 15.45 -15.52 -11.01
C ARG A 641 14.24 -16.39 -10.67
N ARG A 642 14.44 -17.51 -9.98
CA ARG A 642 13.35 -18.39 -9.56
C ARG A 642 12.50 -17.72 -8.48
N VAL A 643 13.13 -17.03 -7.52
CA VAL A 643 12.45 -16.23 -6.49
C VAL A 643 11.65 -15.08 -7.12
N GLU A 644 12.27 -14.33 -8.03
CA GLU A 644 11.61 -13.25 -8.78
C GLU A 644 10.40 -13.78 -9.56
N SER A 645 10.53 -14.91 -10.25
CA SER A 645 9.41 -15.55 -10.98
C SER A 645 8.27 -15.95 -10.04
N GLN A 646 8.58 -16.51 -8.87
CA GLN A 646 7.57 -16.84 -7.86
C GLN A 646 6.85 -15.59 -7.32
N HIS A 647 7.59 -14.51 -7.05
CA HIS A 647 6.97 -13.25 -6.63
C HIS A 647 6.12 -12.63 -7.72
N PHE A 648 6.57 -12.70 -8.98
CA PHE A 648 5.78 -12.29 -10.14
C PHE A 648 4.46 -13.08 -10.22
N ASP A 649 4.49 -14.40 -10.08
CA ASP A 649 3.29 -15.24 -10.11
C ASP A 649 2.32 -14.88 -8.96
N ILE A 650 2.84 -14.62 -7.75
CA ILE A 650 2.03 -14.16 -6.60
C ILE A 650 1.37 -12.81 -6.90
N ARG A 651 2.13 -11.82 -7.39
CA ARG A 651 1.60 -10.49 -7.73
C ARG A 651 0.57 -10.58 -8.86
N LYS A 652 0.85 -11.37 -9.89
CA LYS A 652 -0.05 -11.61 -11.01
C LYS A 652 -1.35 -12.23 -10.54
N ASN A 653 -1.30 -13.25 -9.69
CA ASN A 653 -2.51 -13.86 -9.13
C ASN A 653 -3.32 -12.83 -8.32
N LEU A 654 -2.67 -12.02 -7.48
CA LEU A 654 -3.34 -10.97 -6.71
C LEU A 654 -4.01 -9.93 -7.61
N LEU A 655 -3.32 -9.46 -8.65
CA LEU A 655 -3.84 -8.54 -9.63
C LEU A 655 -5.05 -9.12 -10.38
N GLU A 656 -4.99 -10.38 -10.77
CA GLU A 656 -6.08 -11.03 -11.50
C GLU A 656 -7.38 -11.13 -10.69
N PHE A 657 -7.30 -11.29 -9.36
CA PHE A 657 -8.47 -11.22 -8.48
C PHE A 657 -8.95 -9.77 -8.31
N ASP A 658 -8.03 -8.83 -8.11
CA ASP A 658 -8.39 -7.40 -7.96
C ASP A 658 -8.94 -6.81 -9.26
N ASP A 659 -8.54 -7.27 -10.44
CA ASP A 659 -9.09 -6.82 -11.73
C ASP A 659 -10.62 -7.01 -11.79
N VAL A 660 -11.12 -8.15 -11.30
CA VAL A 660 -12.57 -8.42 -11.24
C VAL A 660 -13.27 -7.46 -10.27
N ALA A 661 -12.68 -7.23 -9.10
CA ALA A 661 -13.20 -6.27 -8.14
C ALA A 661 -13.10 -4.81 -8.65
N ASN A 662 -12.06 -4.51 -9.43
CA ASN A 662 -11.81 -3.19 -10.02
C ASN A 662 -12.83 -2.85 -11.10
N ASP A 663 -13.17 -3.79 -11.98
CA ASP A 663 -14.23 -3.60 -12.99
C ASP A 663 -15.57 -3.22 -12.30
N GLN A 664 -15.92 -3.92 -11.21
CA GLN A 664 -17.11 -3.63 -10.41
C GLN A 664 -17.00 -2.26 -9.72
N ARG A 665 -15.83 -1.97 -9.13
CA ARG A 665 -15.54 -0.70 -8.45
C ARG A 665 -15.67 0.49 -9.39
N GLN A 666 -15.18 0.39 -10.62
CA GLN A 666 -15.30 1.46 -11.61
C GLN A 666 -16.76 1.78 -11.93
N VAL A 667 -17.62 0.76 -12.08
CA VAL A 667 -19.06 0.97 -12.28
C VAL A 667 -19.70 1.65 -11.08
N ILE A 668 -19.43 1.16 -9.86
CA ILE A 668 -20.00 1.73 -8.64
C ILE A 668 -19.51 3.16 -8.42
N TYR A 669 -18.22 3.44 -8.63
CA TYR A 669 -17.67 4.79 -8.47
C TYR A 669 -18.18 5.75 -9.54
N ALA A 670 -18.38 5.29 -10.78
CA ALA A 670 -19.01 6.10 -11.83
C ALA A 670 -20.45 6.47 -11.44
N GLN A 671 -21.28 5.48 -11.07
CA GLN A 671 -22.65 5.72 -10.61
C GLN A 671 -22.69 6.65 -9.40
N ARG A 672 -21.78 6.46 -8.44
CA ARG A 672 -21.65 7.32 -7.26
C ARG A 672 -21.30 8.76 -7.65
N ASN A 673 -20.36 8.95 -8.58
CA ASN A 673 -19.97 10.27 -9.09
C ASN A 673 -21.13 10.96 -9.79
N GLU A 674 -21.83 10.25 -10.68
CA GLU A 674 -23.03 10.74 -11.36
C GLU A 674 -24.10 11.19 -10.36
N LEU A 675 -24.42 10.34 -9.36
CA LEU A 675 -25.34 10.70 -8.29
C LEU A 675 -24.88 11.93 -7.50
N MET A 676 -23.57 12.12 -7.29
CA MET A 676 -23.01 13.29 -6.60
C MET A 676 -22.96 14.56 -7.44
N GLU A 677 -22.86 14.46 -8.77
CA GLU A 677 -22.77 15.61 -9.68
C GLU A 677 -24.13 16.11 -10.14
N PHE A 678 -25.10 15.22 -10.37
CA PHE A 678 -26.44 15.63 -10.81
C PHE A 678 -27.19 16.43 -9.74
N GLU A 679 -27.89 17.48 -10.17
CA GLU A 679 -28.78 18.27 -9.32
C GLU A 679 -30.11 17.54 -9.03
N GLU A 680 -30.56 16.72 -9.98
CA GLU A 680 -31.82 15.95 -9.91
C GLU A 680 -31.59 14.53 -10.41
N ILE A 681 -32.13 13.54 -9.70
CA ILE A 681 -32.02 12.11 -10.03
C ILE A 681 -33.39 11.43 -10.23
N SER A 682 -34.47 12.21 -10.38
CA SER A 682 -35.84 11.72 -10.48
C SER A 682 -36.02 10.68 -11.58
N ALA A 683 -35.43 10.91 -12.76
CA ALA A 683 -35.48 9.97 -13.88
C ALA A 683 -34.83 8.61 -13.56
N THR A 684 -33.70 8.62 -12.83
CA THR A 684 -33.04 7.40 -12.36
C THR A 684 -33.92 6.65 -11.37
N ILE A 685 -34.56 7.36 -10.43
CA ILE A 685 -35.48 6.75 -9.46
C ILE A 685 -36.74 6.19 -10.14
N GLU A 686 -37.26 6.86 -11.16
CA GLU A 686 -38.40 6.39 -11.96
C GLU A 686 -38.07 5.09 -12.71
N GLN A 687 -36.87 5.01 -13.31
CA GLN A 687 -36.39 3.78 -13.93
C GLN A 687 -36.22 2.65 -12.89
N MET A 688 -35.56 2.93 -11.76
CA MET A 688 -35.40 1.95 -10.67
C MET A 688 -36.75 1.42 -10.19
N ARG A 689 -37.76 2.28 -10.09
CA ARG A 689 -39.11 1.89 -9.66
C ARG A 689 -39.81 1.00 -10.67
N THR A 690 -39.66 1.32 -11.95
CA THR A 690 -40.21 0.50 -13.04
C THR A 690 -39.63 -0.91 -12.97
N GLU A 691 -38.31 -1.05 -12.88
CA GLU A 691 -37.61 -2.34 -12.77
C GLU A 691 -38.02 -3.09 -11.49
N VAL A 692 -38.06 -2.41 -10.34
CA VAL A 692 -38.47 -3.04 -9.06
C VAL A 692 -39.92 -3.55 -9.09
N VAL A 693 -40.84 -2.81 -9.71
CA VAL A 693 -42.24 -3.26 -9.86
C VAL A 693 -42.31 -4.45 -10.81
N GLU A 694 -41.59 -4.42 -11.93
CA GLU A 694 -41.53 -5.53 -12.89
C GLU A 694 -40.99 -6.81 -12.24
N ASP A 695 -39.90 -6.71 -11.47
CA ASP A 695 -39.28 -7.82 -10.74
C ASP A 695 -40.22 -8.38 -9.66
N THR A 696 -40.81 -7.50 -8.84
CA THR A 696 -41.73 -7.88 -7.75
C THR A 696 -42.96 -8.61 -8.31
N VAL A 697 -43.51 -8.13 -9.42
CA VAL A 697 -44.62 -8.80 -10.10
C VAL A 697 -44.17 -10.13 -10.69
N SER A 698 -43.02 -10.18 -11.36
CA SER A 698 -42.52 -11.40 -12.00
C SER A 698 -42.21 -12.52 -11.01
N GLU A 699 -41.80 -12.19 -9.79
CA GLU A 699 -41.56 -13.16 -8.71
C GLU A 699 -42.86 -13.86 -8.25
N HIS A 700 -43.98 -13.14 -8.24
CA HIS A 700 -45.28 -13.66 -7.77
C HIS A 700 -46.21 -14.10 -8.92
N ILE A 701 -45.97 -13.57 -10.12
CA ILE A 701 -46.71 -13.83 -11.35
C ILE A 701 -45.66 -14.16 -12.42
N PRO A 702 -45.23 -15.43 -12.53
CA PRO A 702 -44.15 -15.80 -13.45
C PRO A 702 -44.51 -15.44 -14.90
N PRO A 703 -43.55 -14.98 -15.73
CA PRO A 703 -43.82 -14.65 -17.12
C PRO A 703 -44.35 -15.86 -17.90
N ASN A 704 -45.38 -15.67 -18.72
CA ASN A 704 -46.05 -16.72 -19.49
C ASN A 704 -46.71 -17.84 -18.64
N SER A 705 -47.02 -17.58 -17.37
CA SER A 705 -47.75 -18.50 -16.50
C SER A 705 -49.27 -18.42 -16.70
N VAL A 706 -49.97 -19.47 -16.25
CA VAL A 706 -51.44 -19.49 -16.21
C VAL A 706 -51.95 -18.84 -14.91
N PRO A 707 -53.17 -18.26 -14.88
CA PRO A 707 -53.71 -17.59 -13.70
C PRO A 707 -53.74 -18.42 -12.41
N ASP A 708 -53.80 -19.75 -12.52
CA ASP A 708 -53.78 -20.67 -11.37
C ASP A 708 -52.41 -20.74 -10.68
N GLU A 709 -51.34 -20.30 -11.35
CA GLU A 709 -49.96 -20.26 -10.82
C GLU A 709 -49.62 -18.90 -10.16
N TRP A 710 -50.55 -17.94 -10.18
CA TRP A 710 -50.30 -16.59 -9.67
C TRP A 710 -50.46 -16.52 -8.15
N ASP A 711 -49.42 -16.06 -7.44
CA ASP A 711 -49.52 -15.75 -6.01
C ASP A 711 -49.93 -14.29 -5.78
N LEU A 712 -51.21 -14.00 -6.04
CA LEU A 712 -51.78 -12.68 -5.84
C LEU A 712 -51.77 -12.25 -4.36
N THR A 713 -51.88 -13.21 -3.43
CA THR A 713 -51.89 -12.90 -1.99
C THR A 713 -50.49 -12.49 -1.53
N GLY A 714 -49.46 -13.22 -1.97
CA GLY A 714 -48.06 -12.86 -1.76
C GLY A 714 -47.74 -11.47 -2.31
N LEU A 715 -48.16 -11.19 -3.55
CA LEU A 715 -47.95 -9.89 -4.19
C LEU A 715 -48.56 -8.74 -3.36
N GLU A 716 -49.85 -8.81 -3.00
CA GLU A 716 -50.49 -7.77 -2.19
C GLU A 716 -49.82 -7.58 -0.82
N ASN A 717 -49.35 -8.69 -0.21
CA ASN A 717 -48.64 -8.64 1.06
C ASN A 717 -47.29 -7.94 0.92
N VAL A 718 -46.50 -8.24 -0.13
CA VAL A 718 -45.21 -7.59 -0.39
C VAL A 718 -45.40 -6.10 -0.69
N LEU A 719 -46.36 -5.74 -1.55
CA LEU A 719 -46.66 -4.33 -1.87
C LEU A 719 -46.97 -3.50 -0.61
N ARG A 720 -47.71 -4.09 0.34
CA ARG A 720 -47.97 -3.49 1.65
C ARG A 720 -46.75 -3.52 2.59
N ALA A 721 -46.13 -4.68 2.74
CA ALA A 721 -45.14 -5.00 3.77
C ALA A 721 -43.72 -4.51 3.44
N GLU A 722 -43.43 -4.18 2.20
CA GLU A 722 -42.14 -3.62 1.81
C GLU A 722 -42.24 -2.17 1.36
N PHE A 723 -43.25 -1.83 0.55
CA PHE A 723 -43.36 -0.48 0.00
C PHE A 723 -44.34 0.43 0.76
N GLY A 724 -45.15 -0.14 1.66
CA GLY A 724 -46.20 0.62 2.34
C GLY A 724 -47.33 1.03 1.40
N ASN A 725 -47.46 0.34 0.26
CA ASN A 725 -48.41 0.64 -0.79
C ASN A 725 -49.43 -0.51 -0.94
N PRO A 726 -50.49 -0.57 -0.13
CA PRO A 726 -51.52 -1.60 -0.27
C PRO A 726 -52.33 -1.37 -1.56
N GLN A 727 -52.39 -2.39 -2.40
CA GLN A 727 -53.16 -2.40 -3.65
C GLN A 727 -54.00 -3.68 -3.74
N PRO A 728 -55.31 -3.60 -4.06
CA PRO A 728 -56.19 -4.75 -4.09
C PRO A 728 -56.18 -5.42 -5.48
N VAL A 729 -55.06 -6.03 -5.85
CA VAL A 729 -54.86 -6.69 -7.15
C VAL A 729 -55.89 -7.81 -7.39
N GLN A 730 -56.26 -8.56 -6.35
CA GLN A 730 -57.29 -9.60 -6.43
C GLN A 730 -58.65 -9.02 -6.81
N GLU A 731 -59.01 -7.86 -6.27
CA GLU A 731 -60.27 -7.19 -6.60
C GLU A 731 -60.26 -6.69 -8.05
N TRP A 732 -59.13 -6.17 -8.53
CA TRP A 732 -59.00 -5.70 -9.91
C TRP A 732 -59.23 -6.83 -10.92
N ILE A 733 -58.67 -8.01 -10.66
CA ILE A 733 -58.86 -9.20 -11.50
C ILE A 733 -60.31 -9.71 -11.38
N ALA A 734 -60.86 -9.79 -10.16
CA ALA A 734 -62.23 -10.25 -9.94
C ALA A 734 -63.27 -9.36 -10.65
N ASN A 735 -63.03 -8.05 -10.69
CA ASN A 735 -63.88 -7.06 -11.34
C ASN A 735 -63.63 -6.92 -12.86
N LYS A 736 -62.67 -7.66 -13.43
CA LYS A 736 -62.21 -7.52 -14.83
C LYS A 736 -61.77 -6.10 -15.19
N GLU A 737 -61.10 -5.45 -14.25
CA GLU A 737 -60.48 -4.13 -14.47
C GLU A 737 -59.10 -4.25 -15.14
N VAL A 738 -58.44 -5.40 -14.99
CA VAL A 738 -57.17 -5.78 -15.60
C VAL A 738 -57.21 -7.27 -15.95
N ASP A 739 -56.77 -7.59 -17.16
CA ASP A 739 -56.95 -8.93 -17.76
C ASP A 739 -55.62 -9.63 -18.12
N ASN A 740 -54.50 -8.89 -18.16
CA ASN A 740 -53.17 -9.42 -18.48
C ASN A 740 -52.09 -8.88 -17.54
N ILE A 741 -50.92 -9.53 -17.56
CA ILE A 741 -49.77 -9.20 -16.72
C ILE A 741 -49.32 -7.74 -16.97
N GLU A 742 -49.32 -7.31 -18.24
CA GLU A 742 -48.90 -5.95 -18.60
C GLU A 742 -49.80 -4.87 -17.96
N GLN A 743 -51.12 -5.05 -17.96
CA GLN A 743 -52.06 -4.11 -17.33
C GLN A 743 -51.94 -4.11 -15.80
N ILE A 744 -51.69 -5.28 -15.20
CA ILE A 744 -51.43 -5.39 -13.76
C ILE A 744 -50.17 -4.59 -13.41
N GLN A 745 -49.07 -4.82 -14.12
CA GLN A 745 -47.80 -4.11 -13.91
C GLN A 745 -47.97 -2.60 -14.12
N GLU A 746 -48.58 -2.18 -15.23
CA GLU A 746 -48.78 -0.76 -15.55
C GLU A 746 -49.62 -0.06 -14.48
N ARG A 747 -50.68 -0.71 -13.99
CA ARG A 747 -51.55 -0.13 -12.96
C ARG A 747 -50.88 -0.05 -11.59
N ILE A 748 -50.11 -1.08 -11.21
CA ILE A 748 -49.30 -1.04 -9.99
C ILE A 748 -48.30 0.12 -10.07
N LEU A 749 -47.60 0.24 -11.20
CA LEU A 749 -46.59 1.28 -11.43
C LEU A 749 -47.20 2.68 -11.38
N GLN A 750 -48.35 2.91 -12.01
CA GLN A 750 -49.03 4.20 -11.99
C GLN A 750 -49.41 4.65 -10.57
N ASP A 751 -49.94 3.75 -9.74
CA ASP A 751 -50.26 4.06 -8.34
C ASP A 751 -48.99 4.29 -7.50
N PHE A 752 -47.91 3.56 -7.78
CA PHE A 752 -46.59 3.82 -7.19
C PHE A 752 -46.06 5.22 -7.52
N ILE A 753 -46.19 5.65 -8.78
CA ILE A 753 -45.82 6.99 -9.23
C ILE A 753 -46.66 8.04 -8.52
N ALA A 754 -47.99 7.88 -8.52
CA ALA A 754 -48.91 8.82 -7.89
C ALA A 754 -48.62 9.01 -6.40
N LYS A 755 -48.50 7.91 -5.62
CA LYS A 755 -48.22 7.99 -4.17
C LYS A 755 -46.85 8.59 -3.87
N TYR A 756 -45.86 8.33 -4.72
CA TYR A 756 -44.55 8.93 -4.55
C TYR A 756 -44.57 10.43 -4.83
N GLU A 757 -45.25 10.89 -5.88
CA GLU A 757 -45.39 12.31 -6.17
C GLU A 757 -46.16 13.06 -5.07
N GLU A 758 -47.22 12.47 -4.52
CA GLU A 758 -47.91 13.01 -3.34
C GLU A 758 -46.96 13.16 -2.15
N LYS A 759 -46.13 12.15 -1.91
CA LYS A 759 -45.12 12.18 -0.85
C LYS A 759 -44.05 13.24 -1.12
N ARG A 760 -43.56 13.34 -2.35
CA ARG A 760 -42.58 14.34 -2.79
C ARG A 760 -43.12 15.76 -2.59
N ALA A 761 -44.38 16.00 -2.96
CA ALA A 761 -45.07 17.26 -2.72
C ALA A 761 -45.16 17.57 -1.21
N SER A 762 -45.47 16.57 -0.37
CA SER A 762 -45.52 16.74 1.09
C SER A 762 -44.17 17.14 1.71
N TRP A 763 -43.04 16.71 1.12
CA TRP A 763 -41.71 17.12 1.56
C TRP A 763 -41.45 18.59 1.23
N VAL A 764 -41.81 19.00 0.01
CA VAL A 764 -41.68 20.39 -0.45
C VAL A 764 -42.55 21.32 0.40
N GLU A 765 -43.78 20.92 0.72
CA GLU A 765 -44.67 21.68 1.63
C GLU A 765 -44.07 21.87 3.04
N ARG A 766 -43.28 20.91 3.51
CA ARG A 766 -42.56 20.98 4.79
C ARG A 766 -41.21 21.72 4.70
N GLY A 767 -40.88 22.29 3.54
CA GLY A 767 -39.62 23.03 3.31
C GLY A 767 -38.39 22.13 3.16
N ILE A 768 -38.58 20.87 2.79
CA ILE A 768 -37.51 19.88 2.61
C ILE A 768 -37.23 19.73 1.12
N ASP A 769 -35.96 19.80 0.75
CA ASP A 769 -35.52 19.57 -0.63
C ASP A 769 -35.61 18.08 -0.98
N ALA A 770 -36.59 17.72 -1.81
CA ALA A 770 -36.83 16.35 -2.24
C ALA A 770 -35.64 15.73 -3.00
N ASN A 771 -34.97 16.50 -3.85
CA ASN A 771 -33.87 16.01 -4.66
C ASN A 771 -32.67 15.67 -3.77
N LEU A 772 -32.41 16.51 -2.76
CA LEU A 772 -31.36 16.25 -1.78
C LEU A 772 -31.65 14.98 -0.96
N VAL A 773 -32.91 14.76 -0.59
CA VAL A 773 -33.34 13.57 0.15
C VAL A 773 -33.12 12.30 -0.68
N GLU A 774 -33.61 12.27 -1.92
CA GLU A 774 -33.44 11.16 -2.85
C GLU A 774 -31.96 10.82 -3.01
N LYS A 775 -31.14 11.81 -3.34
CA LYS A 775 -29.70 11.67 -3.55
C LYS A 775 -28.98 11.12 -2.32
N GLN A 776 -29.25 11.68 -1.14
CA GLN A 776 -28.57 11.23 0.09
C GLN A 776 -28.94 9.80 0.48
N ILE A 777 -30.20 9.41 0.30
CA ILE A 777 -30.68 8.06 0.64
C ILE A 777 -30.08 7.05 -0.34
N THR A 778 -30.20 7.30 -1.64
CA THR A 778 -29.65 6.41 -2.67
C THR A 778 -28.14 6.26 -2.53
N LEU A 779 -27.39 7.35 -2.29
CA LEU A 779 -25.96 7.28 -2.02
C LEU A 779 -25.63 6.49 -0.75
N SER A 780 -26.39 6.69 0.33
CA SER A 780 -26.17 5.95 1.58
C SER A 780 -26.41 4.44 1.42
N ILE A 781 -27.44 4.07 0.66
CA ILE A 781 -27.79 2.66 0.38
C ILE A 781 -26.71 2.03 -0.50
N LEU A 782 -26.30 2.73 -1.56
CA LEU A 782 -25.21 2.29 -2.43
C LEU A 782 -23.93 2.06 -1.62
N ASP A 783 -23.51 3.03 -0.80
CA ASP A 783 -22.30 2.93 0.02
C ASP A 783 -22.39 1.78 1.04
N GLN A 784 -23.56 1.55 1.65
CA GLN A 784 -23.76 0.43 2.58
C GLN A 784 -23.67 -0.92 1.86
N LYS A 785 -24.42 -1.07 0.77
CA LYS A 785 -24.49 -2.33 0.02
C LYS A 785 -23.17 -2.68 -0.65
N TRP A 786 -22.44 -1.66 -1.12
CA TRP A 786 -21.09 -1.85 -1.64
C TRP A 786 -20.11 -2.36 -0.58
N LYS A 787 -20.16 -1.84 0.66
CA LYS A 787 -19.33 -2.34 1.77
C LYS A 787 -19.64 -3.81 2.10
N GLU A 788 -20.92 -4.17 2.19
CA GLU A 788 -21.38 -5.55 2.39
C GLU A 788 -20.87 -6.47 1.25
N HIS A 789 -20.89 -5.98 0.01
CA HIS A 789 -20.36 -6.70 -1.14
C HIS A 789 -18.84 -6.89 -1.11
N LEU A 790 -18.07 -5.84 -0.76
CA LEU A 790 -16.62 -5.95 -0.61
C LEU A 790 -16.23 -7.02 0.41
N HIS A 791 -16.94 -7.07 1.54
CA HIS A 791 -16.74 -8.11 2.55
C HIS A 791 -17.06 -9.50 1.99
N THR A 792 -18.16 -9.65 1.25
CA THR A 792 -18.53 -10.91 0.59
C THR A 792 -17.49 -11.35 -0.45
N MET A 793 -16.93 -10.40 -1.20
CA MET A 793 -15.88 -10.63 -2.19
C MET A 793 -14.57 -11.10 -1.56
N ASP A 794 -14.21 -10.57 -0.39
CA ASP A 794 -13.06 -11.02 0.39
C ASP A 794 -13.24 -12.49 0.84
N HIS A 795 -14.43 -12.85 1.34
CA HIS A 795 -14.76 -14.23 1.70
C HIS A 795 -14.73 -15.18 0.49
N LEU A 796 -15.31 -14.75 -0.64
CA LEU A 796 -15.29 -15.51 -1.88
C LEU A 796 -13.84 -15.80 -2.31
N ARG A 797 -12.97 -14.78 -2.29
CA ARG A 797 -11.56 -14.92 -2.69
C ARG A 797 -10.83 -15.95 -1.83
N GLN A 798 -11.08 -15.99 -0.54
CA GLN A 798 -10.47 -16.96 0.37
C GLN A 798 -11.02 -18.38 0.17
N GLY A 799 -12.34 -18.52 -0.05
CA GLY A 799 -13.01 -19.82 -0.20
C GLY A 799 -12.88 -20.47 -1.58
N ILE A 800 -12.55 -19.70 -2.62
CA ILE A 800 -12.59 -20.20 -4.02
C ILE A 800 -11.60 -21.33 -4.32
N HIS A 801 -10.50 -21.41 -3.57
CA HIS A 801 -9.50 -22.46 -3.74
C HIS A 801 -10.06 -23.86 -3.47
N LEU A 802 -11.11 -23.97 -2.64
CA LEU A 802 -11.82 -25.23 -2.40
C LEU A 802 -12.64 -25.69 -3.62
N ARG A 803 -12.98 -24.80 -4.56
CA ARG A 803 -13.63 -25.18 -5.83
C ARG A 803 -12.67 -25.79 -6.85
N ALA A 804 -11.34 -25.66 -6.64
CA ALA A 804 -10.33 -26.34 -7.46
C ALA A 804 -10.46 -27.87 -7.41
N TYR A 805 -11.09 -28.40 -6.36
CA TYR A 805 -11.31 -29.83 -6.14
C TYR A 805 -12.20 -30.49 -7.21
N ALA A 806 -13.01 -29.71 -7.93
CA ALA A 806 -13.90 -30.16 -9.00
C ALA A 806 -13.30 -30.03 -10.42
N GLN A 807 -11.97 -29.95 -10.56
CA GLN A 807 -11.26 -29.73 -11.84
C GLN A 807 -11.64 -28.43 -12.57
N LYS A 808 -12.27 -27.49 -11.88
CA LYS A 808 -12.59 -26.16 -12.42
C LYS A 808 -11.48 -25.18 -12.10
N GLN A 809 -11.20 -24.26 -13.03
CA GLN A 809 -10.20 -23.22 -12.80
C GLN A 809 -10.74 -22.20 -11.78
N PRO A 810 -10.12 -22.05 -10.60
CA PRO A 810 -10.64 -21.19 -9.52
C PRO A 810 -10.90 -19.75 -9.96
N LYS A 811 -10.05 -19.21 -10.84
CA LYS A 811 -10.20 -17.86 -11.39
C LYS A 811 -11.49 -17.68 -12.19
N GLN A 812 -11.85 -18.64 -13.04
CA GLN A 812 -13.06 -18.53 -13.85
C GLN A 812 -14.30 -18.64 -12.98
N GLU A 813 -14.26 -19.52 -11.97
CA GLU A 813 -15.32 -19.65 -10.97
C GLU A 813 -15.46 -18.39 -10.12
N TYR A 814 -14.34 -17.78 -9.70
CA TYR A 814 -14.33 -16.49 -8.99
C TYR A 814 -15.01 -15.42 -9.83
N LYS A 815 -14.61 -15.26 -11.10
CA LYS A 815 -15.19 -14.24 -11.99
C LYS A 815 -16.70 -14.45 -12.20
N ARG A 816 -17.12 -15.70 -12.38
CA ARG A 816 -18.54 -16.05 -12.57
C ARG A 816 -19.37 -15.74 -11.32
N GLU A 817 -18.90 -16.17 -10.15
CA GLU A 817 -19.60 -15.95 -8.88
C GLU A 817 -19.59 -14.47 -8.50
N ALA A 818 -18.45 -13.79 -8.65
CA ALA A 818 -18.34 -12.36 -8.40
C ALA A 818 -19.28 -11.54 -9.29
N PHE A 819 -19.45 -11.93 -10.56
CA PHE A 819 -20.40 -11.28 -11.46
C PHE A 819 -21.85 -11.48 -11.00
N HIS A 820 -22.22 -12.71 -10.61
CA HIS A 820 -23.55 -12.99 -10.08
C HIS A 820 -23.84 -12.17 -8.81
N LEU A 821 -22.91 -12.17 -7.84
CA LEU A 821 -23.00 -11.35 -6.63
C LEU A 821 -23.15 -9.85 -6.95
N PHE A 822 -22.45 -9.37 -7.98
CA PHE A 822 -22.55 -7.98 -8.42
C PHE A 822 -23.91 -7.64 -9.07
N GLN A 823 -24.49 -8.55 -9.85
CA GLN A 823 -25.84 -8.36 -10.37
C GLN A 823 -26.87 -8.31 -9.24
N THR A 824 -26.76 -9.22 -8.27
CA THR A 824 -27.59 -9.23 -7.07
C THR A 824 -27.40 -7.95 -6.25
N LEU A 825 -26.17 -7.43 -6.14
CA LEU A 825 -25.90 -6.16 -5.50
C LEU A 825 -26.67 -5.01 -6.16
N LEU A 826 -26.58 -4.89 -7.49
CA LEU A 826 -27.26 -3.80 -8.22
C LEU A 826 -28.78 -3.86 -8.03
N ALA A 827 -29.38 -5.04 -8.18
CA ALA A 827 -30.81 -5.24 -7.93
C ALA A 827 -31.19 -4.88 -6.48
N ASN A 828 -30.37 -5.30 -5.50
CA ASN A 828 -30.59 -4.98 -4.09
C ASN A 828 -30.49 -3.48 -3.80
N ILE A 829 -29.60 -2.74 -4.47
CA ILE A 829 -29.50 -1.29 -4.33
C ILE A 829 -30.78 -0.62 -4.85
N GLN A 830 -31.25 -1.02 -6.02
CA GLN A 830 -32.48 -0.48 -6.62
C GLN A 830 -33.69 -0.78 -5.70
N HIS A 831 -33.85 -2.04 -5.32
CA HIS A 831 -34.95 -2.49 -4.45
C HIS A 831 -34.93 -1.78 -3.09
N ALA A 832 -33.77 -1.71 -2.42
CA ALA A 832 -33.64 -1.02 -1.14
C ALA A 832 -33.91 0.49 -1.27
N SER A 833 -33.48 1.12 -2.36
CA SER A 833 -33.72 2.55 -2.62
C SER A 833 -35.20 2.84 -2.79
N VAL A 834 -35.89 2.10 -3.66
CA VAL A 834 -37.34 2.23 -3.87
C VAL A 834 -38.10 1.92 -2.59
N ARG A 835 -37.73 0.86 -1.86
CA ARG A 835 -38.36 0.47 -0.59
C ARG A 835 -38.26 1.57 0.47
N ILE A 836 -37.06 2.09 0.72
CA ILE A 836 -36.83 3.12 1.74
C ILE A 836 -37.52 4.43 1.34
N LEU A 837 -37.36 4.87 0.09
CA LEU A 837 -38.02 6.08 -0.40
C LEU A 837 -39.56 5.98 -0.35
N SER A 838 -40.12 4.81 -0.68
CA SER A 838 -41.56 4.57 -0.63
C SER A 838 -42.11 4.56 0.79
N ARG A 839 -41.32 4.12 1.79
CA ARG A 839 -41.77 4.04 3.18
C ARG A 839 -41.45 5.23 4.05
N MET A 840 -40.43 5.99 3.70
CA MET A 840 -39.92 7.04 4.58
C MET A 840 -41.01 8.05 4.93
N ASP A 841 -41.17 8.29 6.23
CA ASP A 841 -41.97 9.40 6.77
C ASP A 841 -41.01 10.40 7.43
N VAL A 842 -40.81 11.52 6.75
CA VAL A 842 -39.73 12.46 7.06
C VAL A 842 -39.93 13.15 8.41
N GLY A 843 -41.14 13.11 8.98
CA GLY A 843 -41.41 13.64 10.32
C GLY A 843 -40.69 12.88 11.45
N GLN A 844 -40.46 11.57 11.30
CA GLN A 844 -39.67 10.79 12.28
C GLN A 844 -38.17 10.80 11.95
N GLU A 845 -37.82 10.89 10.67
CA GLU A 845 -36.43 10.86 10.22
C GLU A 845 -35.68 12.17 10.50
N GLN A 846 -36.34 13.34 10.52
CA GLN A 846 -35.72 14.60 10.99
C GLN A 846 -35.30 14.52 12.47
N ALA A 847 -36.15 13.97 13.34
CA ALA A 847 -35.81 13.77 14.75
C ALA A 847 -34.65 12.77 14.92
N ARG A 848 -34.64 11.70 14.11
CA ARG A 848 -33.60 10.67 14.12
C ARG A 848 -32.28 11.16 13.53
N ARG A 849 -32.30 11.96 12.45
CA ARG A 849 -31.14 12.61 11.85
C ARG A 849 -30.59 13.72 12.73
N GLU A 850 -31.41 14.54 13.37
CA GLU A 850 -30.90 15.53 14.34
C GLU A 850 -30.18 14.82 15.50
N GLU A 851 -30.74 13.72 16.00
CA GLU A 851 -30.09 12.87 17.00
C GLU A 851 -28.81 12.19 16.46
N GLU A 852 -28.80 11.66 15.23
CA GLU A 852 -27.63 10.98 14.66
C GLU A 852 -26.51 11.97 14.28
N LEU A 853 -26.86 13.15 13.75
CA LEU A 853 -25.90 14.22 13.44
C LEU A 853 -25.38 14.85 14.73
N GLN A 854 -26.20 14.92 15.79
CA GLN A 854 -25.73 15.21 17.16
C GLN A 854 -24.81 14.11 17.66
N ARG A 855 -25.15 12.83 17.53
CA ARG A 855 -24.28 11.71 17.93
C ARG A 855 -22.97 11.70 17.17
N ARG A 856 -22.97 11.88 15.84
CA ARG A 856 -21.75 11.98 15.02
C ARG A 856 -20.95 13.23 15.33
N ARG A 857 -21.59 14.37 15.62
CA ARG A 857 -20.89 15.57 16.12
C ARG A 857 -20.32 15.37 17.52
N GLU A 858 -21.00 14.63 18.39
CA GLU A 858 -20.56 14.27 19.73
C GLU A 858 -19.47 13.20 19.71
N GLU A 859 -19.50 12.27 18.76
CA GLU A 859 -18.48 11.25 18.50
C GLU A 859 -17.26 11.84 17.83
N MET A 860 -17.41 12.71 16.83
CA MET A 860 -16.30 13.48 16.27
C MET A 860 -15.70 14.43 17.31
N LYS A 861 -16.53 15.08 18.15
CA LYS A 861 -16.02 15.81 19.32
C LYS A 861 -15.35 14.87 20.31
N ARG A 862 -15.88 13.69 20.61
CA ARG A 862 -15.23 12.71 21.52
C ARG A 862 -13.90 12.19 20.97
N MET A 863 -13.80 11.92 19.67
CA MET A 863 -12.57 11.51 19.00
C MET A 863 -11.55 12.65 18.94
N GLN A 864 -11.98 13.89 18.67
CA GLN A 864 -11.13 15.08 18.78
C GLN A 864 -10.72 15.36 20.23
N PHE A 865 -11.59 15.17 21.21
CA PHE A 865 -11.27 15.31 22.65
C PHE A 865 -10.40 14.16 23.16
N GLN A 866 -10.50 12.94 22.62
CA GLN A 866 -9.60 11.83 22.92
C GLN A 866 -8.20 12.03 22.31
N HIS A 867 -8.12 12.60 21.10
CA HIS A 867 -6.84 13.02 20.51
C HIS A 867 -6.24 14.26 21.20
N ALA A 868 -7.05 15.24 21.61
CA ALA A 868 -6.60 16.41 22.36
C ALA A 868 -6.25 16.10 23.82
N SER A 869 -6.95 15.16 24.47
CA SER A 869 -6.66 14.76 25.86
C SER A 869 -5.40 13.91 26.03
N ASN A 870 -4.80 13.45 24.92
CA ASN A 870 -3.46 12.84 24.90
C ASN A 870 -2.35 13.81 24.44
N LEU A 871 -2.68 15.07 24.11
CA LEU A 871 -1.72 16.07 23.66
C LEU A 871 -1.66 17.34 24.52
N ASP A 872 -2.64 17.62 25.39
CA ASP A 872 -2.52 18.70 26.39
C ASP A 872 -2.91 18.22 27.80
N GLY A 873 -1.87 17.79 28.53
CA GLY A 873 -1.91 17.62 29.97
C GLY A 873 -1.60 18.92 30.71
N GLU A 874 -2.47 19.92 30.65
CA GLU A 874 -2.56 20.94 31.71
C GLU A 874 -3.98 21.54 31.86
N SER A 875 -4.62 21.17 32.97
CA SER A 875 -5.70 21.88 33.70
C SER A 875 -7.09 22.08 33.04
N LYS A 876 -8.05 21.23 33.41
CA LYS A 876 -9.17 21.53 34.36
C LYS A 876 -10.22 20.43 34.26
N GLY A 877 -10.74 20.01 35.42
CA GLY A 877 -11.33 18.69 35.61
C GLY A 877 -12.83 18.55 35.37
N LYS A 878 -13.26 17.28 35.26
CA LYS A 878 -14.57 16.78 35.68
C LYS A 878 -14.39 15.40 36.35
N PRO A 879 -15.35 14.96 37.19
CA PRO A 879 -15.08 14.38 38.51
C PRO A 879 -14.68 12.90 38.46
N ARG A 880 -13.71 12.52 39.32
CA ARG A 880 -13.33 11.12 39.56
C ARG A 880 -14.16 10.50 40.69
N PRO A 881 -14.29 9.16 40.72
CA PRO A 881 -14.94 8.42 41.81
C PRO A 881 -14.15 8.59 43.12
N GLU A 882 -14.83 8.44 44.25
CA GLU A 882 -14.32 8.66 45.61
C GLU A 882 -12.94 8.03 45.85
N ALA A 883 -11.93 8.88 46.04
CA ALA A 883 -10.61 8.51 46.51
C ALA A 883 -10.44 8.93 47.97
N GLN A 884 -10.00 7.98 48.80
CA GLN A 884 -9.57 8.19 50.19
C GLN A 884 -8.53 9.32 50.28
N LYS A 885 -8.73 10.26 51.23
CA LYS A 885 -7.83 11.41 51.42
C LYS A 885 -6.45 10.96 51.93
N PRO A 886 -5.34 11.53 51.41
CA PRO A 886 -4.00 11.29 51.94
C PRO A 886 -3.76 12.10 53.22
N PHE A 887 -3.12 11.45 54.21
CA PHE A 887 -2.78 12.01 55.52
C PHE A 887 -1.67 13.07 55.42
N VAL A 888 -1.94 14.28 55.93
CA VAL A 888 -0.98 15.39 56.03
C VAL A 888 -0.35 15.37 57.42
N ARG A 889 0.98 15.28 57.52
CA ARG A 889 1.72 15.28 58.79
C ARG A 889 1.89 16.70 59.33
N GLU A 890 1.62 16.89 60.62
CA GLU A 890 1.68 18.20 61.31
C GLU A 890 3.12 18.70 61.64
N GLN A 891 4.18 17.91 61.39
CA GLN A 891 5.56 18.33 61.69
C GLN A 891 6.53 18.13 60.53
N PRO A 892 7.51 19.05 60.35
CA PRO A 892 8.46 19.01 59.24
C PRO A 892 9.39 17.79 59.32
N LYS A 893 9.76 17.25 58.16
CA LYS A 893 10.56 16.04 58.02
C LYS A 893 12.01 16.29 58.46
N VAL A 894 12.40 15.74 59.62
CA VAL A 894 13.77 15.84 60.14
C VAL A 894 14.74 15.06 59.26
N GLY A 895 15.80 15.73 58.78
CA GLY A 895 16.83 15.15 57.93
C GLY A 895 17.78 14.24 58.69
N ARG A 896 18.36 13.24 58.00
CA ARG A 896 19.24 12.23 58.59
C ARG A 896 20.45 12.79 59.37
N ASN A 897 20.93 13.98 59.01
CA ASN A 897 22.09 14.62 59.64
C ASN A 897 21.72 15.71 60.67
N ASP A 898 20.42 16.00 60.84
CA ASP A 898 19.94 17.04 61.75
C ASP A 898 20.01 16.58 63.22
N PRO A 899 20.03 17.50 64.20
CA PRO A 899 19.94 17.16 65.60
C PRO A 899 18.68 16.33 65.87
N CYS A 900 18.84 15.23 66.60
CA CYS A 900 17.71 14.36 66.87
C CYS A 900 16.70 15.07 67.78
N PRO A 901 15.40 15.10 67.43
CA PRO A 901 14.39 15.87 68.15
C PRO A 901 14.10 15.36 69.57
N CYS A 902 14.69 14.23 69.99
CA CYS A 902 14.63 13.76 71.38
C CYS A 902 15.53 14.56 72.35
N GLY A 903 16.28 15.57 71.87
CA GLY A 903 17.13 16.41 72.72
C GLY A 903 18.45 15.76 73.15
N SER A 904 18.81 14.60 72.59
CA SER A 904 20.02 13.85 72.98
C SER A 904 21.36 14.48 72.55
N GLY A 905 21.33 15.60 71.82
CA GLY A 905 22.52 16.27 71.27
C GLY A 905 23.21 15.53 70.10
N LYS A 906 22.74 14.35 69.70
CA LYS A 906 23.29 13.55 68.59
C LYS A 906 22.51 13.74 67.29
N LYS A 907 23.14 13.49 66.13
CA LYS A 907 22.49 13.53 64.80
C LYS A 907 21.48 12.39 64.63
N TYR A 908 20.36 12.62 63.92
CA TYR A 908 19.24 11.68 63.80
C TYR A 908 19.65 10.27 63.38
N LYS A 909 20.50 10.13 62.34
CA LYS A 909 21.00 8.81 61.86
C LYS A 909 21.83 8.01 62.87
N GLN A 910 22.35 8.66 63.92
CA GLN A 910 23.12 8.01 64.98
C GLN A 910 22.31 7.80 66.27
N CYS A 911 21.03 8.21 66.26
CA CYS A 911 20.07 8.02 67.34
C CYS A 911 18.84 7.28 66.76
N HIS A 912 17.68 7.93 66.68
CA HIS A 912 16.43 7.31 66.23
C HIS A 912 16.41 6.85 64.75
N GLY A 913 17.35 7.33 63.92
CA GLY A 913 17.49 6.94 62.52
C GLY A 913 18.53 5.84 62.27
N ARG A 914 19.03 5.17 63.31
CA ARG A 914 20.05 4.12 63.20
C ARG A 914 19.39 2.81 62.79
N VAL A 915 19.73 2.30 61.61
CA VAL A 915 19.18 1.03 61.07
C VAL A 915 20.10 -0.10 61.51
N THR A 916 19.59 -1.07 62.28
CA THR A 916 20.29 -2.32 62.61
C THR A 916 19.93 -3.39 61.59
N GLU A 917 20.93 -3.98 60.93
CA GLU A 917 20.76 -5.14 60.06
C GLU A 917 20.45 -6.40 60.88
N THR A 918 19.31 -7.04 60.61
CA THR A 918 19.04 -8.41 61.04
C THR A 918 18.92 -9.30 59.82
N ARG A 919 19.87 -10.23 59.72
CA ARG A 919 19.96 -11.35 58.76
C ARG A 919 18.74 -12.26 58.88
N SER A 920 18.32 -12.77 57.72
CA SER A 920 17.37 -13.86 57.54
C SER A 920 17.89 -15.18 58.09
N GLU A 921 17.16 -15.81 59.00
CA GLU A 921 17.21 -17.25 59.27
C GLU A 921 15.86 -17.88 58.90
N VAL A 922 15.93 -18.77 57.91
CA VAL A 922 15.24 -20.05 57.68
C VAL A 922 13.73 -20.18 57.96
N GLY A 923 13.04 -20.66 56.91
CA GLY A 923 11.74 -21.34 56.92
C GLY A 923 11.44 -21.88 55.53
#